data_AF-A0A9R1SMS5-F1
#
_entry.id   AF-A0A9R1SMS5-F1
#
_cell.length_a   1.000
_cell.length_b   1.000
_cell.length_c   1.000
_cell.angle_alpha   90.00
_cell.angle_beta   90.00
_cell.angle_gamma   90.00
#
_symmetry.space_group_name_H-M   'P 1'
#
loop_
_entity.id
_entity.type
_entity.pdbx_description
1 polymer ?
#
loop_
_entity_poly.entity_id
_entity_poly.type
_entity_poly.pdbx_seq_one_letter_code
_entity_poly.pdbx_strand_id
1 'polypeptide(L)'
;MPVMKGLLAPQNTFLDTIATRFDGTHSNFILANAQVSKGFPIVYCSDGFCELTGFARTEVMQQSCACKFLYGPETSEHIILHVDSALEERSELKEEIMFYKKNGSVFWCLLDIVPIKNEKGDVVLFLASFKDITDTKMWPCRCIKSLPGIHKQKYLDVKVCLPELNLGGSPFGSTRLRSSTVLYHISGHLHNRHKQSKIKLNKNVFGDPPALPEYKVADAKKSKFILLHFSTFKAGWDWLILLATFYVAVTVPYNVCFIGDQDLTRSTTVTDIAVEILFIIDIVFSFRTTYVSKSGQVIFDARQICIHYMTTWFIIDLVAALPFDLLYAFKVSVVSVVHLLKTVRLLRLLRLLQKMDRYSQHSTVVLTLLMSMFALLAHWMACIWYIIGKKEVESNADTWDIGWLHELGKRLESPYEGVSSGAVNRTLSSGPSLRSIYIAALYFTLSSLTSVGFGNVSANTDAEKIFSICTMLIGALMHALVFGNVTAIIQRMYSRWSSYHTRTKDLKDFIRVHHLPQSLKQRMLEYFQTTWSVNNGIDSNELLKDFPDELRSDIAMHLNKEILELSVFSSLSRGCLRSLSLHIKTSFCAPGEYLLRQGDALQALFFVCSGSMEVLKDSMVLAILGKGDLIGANMSVGDRVIKTNADVKALTYCDLQCINLRGLYEVLDLYPEYSHRFVQDITHDLTYNLREGQESHVRHHMTIVMLKVLIYLFVYGYWNP
;
A
#
# COMPACT_ATOMS: atom_id res chain seq x y z
N MET A 1 7.82 9.50 -0.74
CA MET A 1 6.74 8.48 -0.65
C MET A 1 7.36 7.24 -0.02
N PRO A 2 6.74 6.57 0.97
CA PRO A 2 7.25 5.30 1.48
C PRO A 2 7.39 4.28 0.34
N VAL A 3 8.29 3.29 0.48
CA VAL A 3 8.47 2.22 -0.53
C VAL A 3 7.10 1.65 -0.81
N MET A 4 6.68 1.59 -2.08
CA MET A 4 5.42 0.96 -2.45
C MET A 4 5.44 -0.46 -1.88
N LYS A 5 4.68 -0.68 -0.80
CA LYS A 5 4.61 -1.98 -0.13
C LYS A 5 3.89 -3.02 -1.01
N GLY A 6 3.30 -2.59 -2.12
CA GLY A 6 2.38 -3.34 -2.93
C GLY A 6 1.01 -3.46 -2.27
N LEU A 7 0.01 -3.89 -3.04
CA LEU A 7 -1.33 -4.19 -2.55
C LEU A 7 -1.28 -5.47 -1.69
N LEU A 8 -1.11 -5.31 -0.38
CA LEU A 8 -1.24 -6.36 0.62
C LEU A 8 -2.58 -6.20 1.36
N ALA A 9 -3.67 -6.10 0.62
CA ALA A 9 -4.97 -6.23 1.26
C ALA A 9 -5.16 -7.71 1.63
N PRO A 10 -5.49 -8.05 2.88
CA PRO A 10 -5.87 -9.41 3.21
C PRO A 10 -7.17 -9.70 2.46
N GLN A 11 -7.06 -10.47 1.38
CA GLN A 11 -8.15 -10.73 0.45
C GLN A 11 -8.80 -12.06 0.79
N ASN A 12 -10.13 -12.09 0.76
CA ASN A 12 -10.89 -13.33 0.71
C ASN A 12 -10.70 -13.99 -0.67
N THR A 13 -9.51 -14.56 -0.90
CA THR A 13 -9.17 -15.36 -2.09
C THR A 13 -9.85 -16.72 -2.09
N PHE A 14 -10.85 -16.92 -1.23
CA PHE A 14 -11.62 -18.15 -1.10
C PHE A 14 -12.29 -18.53 -2.43
N LEU A 15 -12.98 -17.58 -3.05
CA LEU A 15 -13.62 -17.80 -4.37
C LEU A 15 -12.58 -18.07 -5.45
N ASP A 16 -11.48 -17.31 -5.50
CA ASP A 16 -10.40 -17.52 -6.47
C ASP A 16 -9.72 -18.88 -6.28
N THR A 17 -9.56 -19.34 -5.03
CA THR A 17 -8.98 -20.65 -4.70
C THR A 17 -9.91 -21.78 -5.13
N ILE A 18 -11.23 -21.58 -4.98
CA ILE A 18 -12.22 -22.52 -5.50
C ILE A 18 -12.18 -22.48 -7.02
N ALA A 19 -12.35 -21.32 -7.65
CA ALA A 19 -12.32 -21.15 -9.10
C ALA A 19 -11.07 -21.79 -9.74
N THR A 20 -9.87 -21.51 -9.23
CA THR A 20 -8.61 -22.10 -9.73
C THR A 20 -8.49 -23.61 -9.51
N ARG A 21 -9.06 -24.15 -8.41
CA ARG A 21 -9.13 -25.61 -8.20
C ARG A 21 -10.13 -26.29 -9.14
N PHE A 22 -11.16 -25.56 -9.55
CA PHE A 22 -12.28 -26.04 -10.34
C PHE A 22 -12.18 -25.65 -11.84
N ASP A 23 -11.18 -24.86 -12.23
CA ASP A 23 -10.92 -24.30 -13.57
C ASP A 23 -10.57 -25.34 -14.67
N GLY A 24 -10.69 -26.63 -14.35
CA GLY A 24 -10.70 -27.69 -15.36
C GLY A 24 -12.09 -27.83 -15.99
N THR A 25 -12.44 -26.94 -16.92
CA THR A 25 -13.59 -27.01 -17.85
C THR A 25 -14.91 -27.57 -17.27
N HIS A 26 -15.85 -26.66 -16.98
CA HIS A 26 -17.24 -26.92 -16.53
C HIS A 26 -17.40 -27.41 -15.08
N SER A 27 -16.86 -26.68 -14.12
CA SER A 27 -17.27 -26.87 -12.73
C SER A 27 -18.62 -26.20 -12.46
N ASN A 28 -19.65 -27.01 -12.29
CA ASN A 28 -20.99 -26.52 -11.97
C ASN A 28 -21.14 -26.57 -10.44
N PHE A 29 -21.00 -25.45 -9.76
CA PHE A 29 -21.17 -25.36 -8.32
C PHE A 29 -21.93 -24.11 -7.88
N ILE A 30 -22.47 -24.18 -6.66
CA ILE A 30 -23.12 -23.08 -5.94
C ILE A 30 -22.54 -22.98 -4.52
N LEU A 31 -22.64 -21.79 -3.93
CA LEU A 31 -22.34 -21.56 -2.52
C LEU A 31 -23.60 -21.05 -1.82
N ALA A 32 -23.89 -21.61 -0.64
CA ALA A 32 -25.04 -21.21 0.17
C ALA A 32 -24.63 -20.85 1.59
N ASN A 33 -25.37 -19.94 2.22
CA ASN A 33 -25.12 -19.54 3.60
C ASN A 33 -25.65 -20.59 4.59
N ALA A 34 -24.77 -21.13 5.44
CA ALA A 34 -25.12 -22.15 6.43
C ALA A 34 -25.63 -21.57 7.77
N GLN A 35 -25.47 -20.26 8.00
CA GLN A 35 -25.84 -19.60 9.26
C GLN A 35 -27.30 -19.14 9.30
N VAL A 36 -27.94 -18.98 8.13
CA VAL A 36 -29.34 -18.58 8.04
C VAL A 36 -30.21 -19.79 8.31
N SER A 37 -30.97 -19.76 9.40
CA SER A 37 -31.73 -20.91 9.93
C SER A 37 -32.88 -21.42 9.06
N LYS A 38 -33.30 -20.66 8.04
CA LYS A 38 -34.35 -21.07 7.11
C LYS A 38 -33.86 -21.08 5.67
N GLY A 39 -33.88 -22.26 5.07
CA GLY A 39 -33.75 -22.45 3.62
C GLY A 39 -32.33 -22.46 3.06
N PHE A 40 -31.29 -22.09 3.83
CA PHE A 40 -29.89 -22.07 3.38
C PHE A 40 -29.73 -21.35 2.02
N PRO A 41 -29.88 -20.01 1.97
CA PRO A 41 -29.98 -19.29 0.71
C PRO A 41 -28.68 -19.32 -0.07
N ILE A 42 -28.79 -19.50 -1.39
CA ILE A 42 -27.67 -19.45 -2.33
C ILE A 42 -27.15 -18.02 -2.44
N VAL A 43 -25.84 -17.85 -2.19
CA VAL A 43 -25.11 -16.57 -2.23
C VAL A 43 -24.19 -16.45 -3.46
N TYR A 44 -23.92 -17.55 -4.16
CA TYR A 44 -23.15 -17.54 -5.40
C TYR A 44 -23.49 -18.75 -6.26
N CYS A 45 -23.50 -18.56 -7.58
CA CYS A 45 -23.55 -19.65 -8.55
C CYS A 45 -22.55 -19.41 -9.69
N SER A 46 -21.83 -20.48 -10.04
CA SER A 46 -20.89 -20.52 -11.17
C SER A 46 -21.61 -20.35 -12.52
N ASP A 47 -20.89 -19.89 -13.54
CA ASP A 47 -21.43 -19.79 -14.91
C ASP A 47 -21.78 -21.18 -15.46
N GLY A 48 -20.97 -22.20 -15.18
CA GLY A 48 -21.25 -23.59 -15.57
C GLY A 48 -22.56 -24.13 -15.00
N PHE A 49 -22.92 -23.77 -13.76
CA PHE A 49 -24.22 -24.14 -13.19
C PHE A 49 -25.38 -23.46 -13.94
N CYS A 50 -25.22 -22.20 -14.34
CA CYS A 50 -26.23 -21.48 -15.11
C CYS A 50 -26.41 -22.10 -16.50
N GLU A 51 -25.32 -22.48 -17.17
CA GLU A 51 -25.34 -23.19 -18.46
C GLU A 51 -25.98 -24.58 -18.35
N LEU A 52 -25.67 -25.34 -17.28
CA LEU A 52 -26.18 -26.68 -17.06
C LEU A 52 -27.71 -26.67 -16.86
N THR A 53 -28.20 -25.76 -16.02
CA THR A 53 -29.60 -25.72 -15.58
C THR A 53 -30.49 -24.85 -16.47
N GLY A 54 -29.90 -23.91 -17.20
CA GLY A 54 -30.60 -22.92 -18.04
C GLY A 54 -31.23 -21.77 -17.25
N PHE A 55 -31.00 -21.69 -15.94
CA PHE A 55 -31.47 -20.58 -15.10
C PHE A 55 -30.48 -19.42 -15.09
N ALA A 56 -31.00 -18.20 -15.05
CA ALA A 56 -30.16 -17.02 -14.88
C ALA A 56 -29.69 -16.89 -13.43
N ARG A 57 -28.51 -16.31 -13.20
CA ARG A 57 -27.96 -16.09 -11.85
C ARG A 57 -28.94 -15.38 -10.92
N THR A 58 -29.69 -14.39 -11.41
CA THR A 58 -30.71 -13.66 -10.63
C THR A 58 -31.86 -14.53 -10.14
N GLU A 59 -32.19 -15.61 -10.85
CA GLU A 59 -33.27 -16.54 -10.49
C GLU A 59 -32.80 -17.57 -9.46
N VAL A 60 -31.51 -17.91 -9.47
CA VAL A 60 -30.87 -18.89 -8.58
C VAL A 60 -30.48 -18.28 -7.23
N MET A 61 -30.02 -17.02 -7.23
CA MET A 61 -29.63 -16.32 -5.99
C MET A 61 -30.82 -16.21 -5.03
N GLN A 62 -30.58 -16.36 -3.72
CA GLN A 62 -31.59 -16.40 -2.65
C GLN A 62 -32.52 -17.63 -2.65
N GLN A 63 -32.41 -18.54 -3.63
CA GLN A 63 -33.10 -19.84 -3.55
C GLN A 63 -32.44 -20.76 -2.54
N SER A 64 -33.15 -21.83 -2.16
CA SER A 64 -32.62 -22.81 -1.21
C SER A 64 -31.49 -23.66 -1.80
N CYS A 65 -30.46 -23.95 -1.00
CA CYS A 65 -29.36 -24.86 -1.37
C CYS A 65 -29.82 -26.27 -1.76
N ALA A 66 -30.98 -26.71 -1.23
CA ALA A 66 -31.60 -27.97 -1.63
C ALA A 66 -32.07 -27.97 -3.11
N CYS A 67 -32.01 -26.82 -3.80
CA CYS A 67 -32.36 -26.68 -5.21
C CYS A 67 -33.79 -27.14 -5.54
N LYS A 68 -34.76 -26.77 -4.70
CA LYS A 68 -36.18 -27.15 -4.86
C LYS A 68 -36.77 -26.76 -6.22
N PHE A 69 -36.24 -25.72 -6.85
CA PHE A 69 -36.63 -25.27 -8.19
C PHE A 69 -36.17 -26.20 -9.33
N LEU A 70 -35.26 -27.14 -9.07
CA LEU A 70 -34.83 -28.18 -10.03
C LEU A 70 -35.59 -29.50 -9.84
N TYR A 71 -36.42 -29.63 -8.80
CA TYR A 71 -37.21 -30.84 -8.57
C TYR A 71 -38.36 -30.94 -9.57
N GLY A 72 -38.73 -32.16 -9.93
CA GLY A 72 -39.90 -32.44 -10.75
C GLY A 72 -40.54 -33.77 -10.38
N PRO A 73 -41.50 -34.26 -11.18
CA PRO A 73 -42.37 -35.39 -10.81
C PRO A 73 -41.63 -36.72 -10.64
N GLU A 74 -40.50 -36.91 -11.32
CA GLU A 74 -39.70 -38.14 -11.25
C GLU A 74 -38.56 -38.07 -10.22
N THR A 75 -38.44 -36.98 -9.47
CA THR A 75 -37.43 -36.85 -8.41
C THR A 75 -37.85 -37.65 -7.17
N SER A 76 -37.01 -38.58 -6.71
CA SER A 76 -37.31 -39.45 -5.56
C SER A 76 -37.45 -38.66 -4.24
N GLU A 77 -38.60 -38.78 -3.58
CA GLU A 77 -38.88 -38.14 -2.29
C GLU A 77 -37.90 -38.55 -1.18
N HIS A 78 -37.43 -39.80 -1.20
CA HIS A 78 -36.44 -40.28 -0.22
C HIS A 78 -35.12 -39.50 -0.33
N ILE A 79 -34.69 -39.15 -1.55
CA ILE A 79 -33.44 -38.41 -1.77
C ILE A 79 -33.62 -36.94 -1.37
N ILE A 80 -34.80 -36.36 -1.61
CA ILE A 80 -35.12 -34.99 -1.17
C ILE A 80 -35.01 -34.88 0.35
N LEU A 81 -35.60 -35.82 1.10
CA LEU A 81 -35.52 -35.85 2.56
C LEU A 81 -34.07 -36.03 3.04
N HIS A 82 -33.28 -36.88 2.37
CA HIS A 82 -31.88 -37.09 2.71
C HIS A 82 -31.03 -35.82 2.51
N VAL A 83 -31.30 -35.06 1.44
CA VAL A 83 -30.66 -33.75 1.19
C VAL A 83 -31.00 -32.74 2.28
N ASP A 84 -32.29 -32.64 2.64
CA ASP A 84 -32.74 -31.72 3.68
C ASP A 84 -32.13 -32.09 5.05
N SER A 85 -32.11 -33.37 5.43
CA SER A 85 -31.46 -33.84 6.66
C SER A 85 -29.96 -33.56 6.70
N ALA A 86 -29.23 -33.77 5.60
CA ALA A 86 -27.79 -33.50 5.56
C ALA A 86 -27.46 -32.00 5.71
N LEU A 87 -28.29 -31.12 5.14
CA LEU A 87 -28.15 -29.68 5.31
C LEU A 87 -28.43 -29.25 6.77
N GLU A 88 -29.43 -29.85 7.42
CA GLU A 88 -29.75 -29.60 8.83
C GLU A 88 -28.65 -30.13 9.79
N GLU A 89 -28.15 -31.34 9.54
CA GLU A 89 -27.06 -31.96 10.31
C GLU A 89 -25.68 -31.35 10.01
N ARG A 90 -25.58 -30.52 8.96
CA ARG A 90 -24.33 -29.92 8.46
C ARG A 90 -23.27 -30.98 8.14
N SER A 91 -23.71 -32.09 7.56
CA SER A 91 -22.88 -33.22 7.17
C SER A 91 -22.53 -33.18 5.67
N GLU A 92 -21.52 -33.95 5.27
CA GLU A 92 -21.18 -34.13 3.86
C GLU A 92 -22.19 -35.08 3.21
N LEU A 93 -22.69 -34.74 2.02
CA LEU A 93 -23.67 -35.54 1.29
C LEU A 93 -23.22 -35.76 -0.15
N LYS A 94 -23.30 -37.00 -0.62
CA LYS A 94 -23.07 -37.34 -2.02
C LYS A 94 -24.13 -38.30 -2.53
N GLU A 95 -25.00 -37.81 -3.41
CA GLU A 95 -26.17 -38.55 -3.89
C GLU A 95 -26.41 -38.34 -5.38
N GLU A 96 -27.05 -39.33 -6.02
CA GLU A 96 -27.46 -39.26 -7.42
C GLU A 96 -28.94 -38.89 -7.51
N ILE A 97 -29.25 -37.71 -8.04
CA ILE A 97 -30.61 -37.17 -8.11
C ILE A 97 -30.98 -36.80 -9.55
N MET A 98 -32.26 -36.97 -9.90
CA MET A 98 -32.80 -36.51 -11.18
C MET A 98 -33.33 -35.08 -11.04
N PHE A 99 -32.77 -34.18 -11.86
CA PHE A 99 -33.13 -32.76 -11.90
C PHE A 99 -33.77 -32.37 -13.23
N TYR A 100 -34.53 -31.27 -13.19
CA TYR A 100 -35.20 -30.65 -14.33
C TYR A 100 -34.53 -29.33 -14.66
N LYS A 101 -34.18 -29.14 -15.94
CA LYS A 101 -33.68 -27.85 -16.45
C LYS A 101 -34.85 -26.88 -16.67
N LYS A 102 -34.55 -25.60 -16.87
CA LYS A 102 -35.56 -24.55 -17.13
C LYS A 102 -36.45 -24.83 -18.35
N ASN A 103 -35.92 -25.52 -19.35
CA ASN A 103 -36.66 -25.94 -20.55
C ASN A 103 -37.53 -27.19 -20.33
N GLY A 104 -37.53 -27.78 -19.13
CA GLY A 104 -38.27 -29.00 -18.79
C GLY A 104 -37.53 -30.32 -19.09
N SER A 105 -36.32 -30.30 -19.66
CA SER A 105 -35.56 -31.53 -19.91
C SER A 105 -34.99 -32.11 -18.61
N VAL A 106 -35.06 -33.44 -18.47
CA VAL A 106 -34.50 -34.17 -17.33
C VAL A 106 -33.02 -34.48 -17.56
N PHE A 107 -32.23 -34.43 -16.48
CA PHE A 107 -30.85 -34.90 -16.47
C PHE A 107 -30.50 -35.55 -15.13
N TRP A 108 -29.66 -36.57 -15.17
CA TRP A 108 -29.14 -37.20 -13.94
C TRP A 108 -27.95 -36.42 -13.43
N CYS A 109 -27.99 -36.02 -12.17
CA CYS A 109 -26.94 -35.25 -11.53
C CYS A 109 -26.39 -36.00 -10.32
N LEU A 110 -25.06 -36.10 -10.24
CA LEU A 110 -24.38 -36.40 -8.99
C LEU A 110 -24.23 -35.08 -8.21
N LEU A 111 -24.95 -34.98 -7.10
CA LEU A 111 -24.92 -33.86 -6.17
C LEU A 111 -23.94 -34.16 -5.03
N ASP A 112 -22.99 -33.27 -4.81
CA ASP A 112 -21.97 -33.36 -3.76
C ASP A 112 -21.99 -32.08 -2.92
N ILE A 113 -22.47 -32.16 -1.68
CA ILE A 113 -22.60 -31.04 -0.74
C ILE A 113 -21.55 -31.18 0.35
N VAL A 114 -20.73 -30.15 0.51
CA VAL A 114 -19.65 -30.09 1.50
C VAL A 114 -19.78 -28.84 2.38
N PRO A 115 -19.85 -28.97 3.71
CA PRO A 115 -19.86 -27.83 4.63
C PRO A 115 -18.47 -27.19 4.75
N ILE A 116 -18.41 -25.86 4.62
CA ILE A 116 -17.19 -25.05 4.73
C ILE A 116 -17.14 -24.40 6.11
N LYS A 117 -16.03 -24.61 6.81
CA LYS A 117 -15.79 -24.09 8.15
C LYS A 117 -14.98 -22.78 8.13
N ASN A 118 -15.18 -21.96 9.16
CA ASN A 118 -14.37 -20.80 9.48
C ASN A 118 -13.24 -21.18 10.46
N GLU A 119 -12.32 -20.25 10.77
CA GLU A 119 -11.20 -20.42 11.70
C GLU A 119 -11.62 -20.92 13.09
N LYS A 120 -12.85 -20.60 13.50
CA LYS A 120 -13.43 -21.02 14.78
C LYS A 120 -13.99 -22.44 14.77
N GLY A 121 -13.97 -23.12 13.62
CA GLY A 121 -14.55 -24.45 13.42
C GLY A 121 -16.04 -24.45 13.06
N ASP A 122 -16.69 -23.28 13.06
CA ASP A 122 -18.11 -23.12 12.72
C ASP A 122 -18.35 -23.24 11.22
N VAL A 123 -19.41 -23.96 10.82
CA VAL A 123 -19.84 -24.06 9.41
C VAL A 123 -20.50 -22.74 9.00
N VAL A 124 -19.93 -22.07 7.99
CA VAL A 124 -20.39 -20.77 7.50
C VAL A 124 -21.05 -20.83 6.13
N LEU A 125 -20.58 -21.74 5.27
CA LEU A 125 -21.06 -21.89 3.90
C LEU A 125 -21.24 -23.37 3.57
N PHE A 126 -22.10 -23.67 2.61
CA PHE A 126 -22.16 -24.97 1.92
C PHE A 126 -21.65 -24.81 0.49
N LEU A 127 -20.80 -25.72 0.05
CA LEU A 127 -20.41 -25.86 -1.35
C LEU A 127 -21.17 -27.05 -1.93
N ALA A 128 -22.06 -26.81 -2.90
CA ALA A 128 -22.72 -27.88 -3.62
C ALA A 128 -22.21 -27.94 -5.06
N SER A 129 -21.72 -29.11 -5.48
CA SER A 129 -21.18 -29.39 -6.80
C SER A 129 -22.13 -30.32 -7.58
N PHE A 130 -22.29 -30.05 -8.87
CA PHE A 130 -23.25 -30.70 -9.76
C PHE A 130 -22.52 -31.31 -10.95
N LYS A 131 -22.62 -32.64 -11.10
CA LYS A 131 -22.05 -33.34 -12.25
C LYS A 131 -23.12 -34.09 -13.02
N ASP A 132 -23.28 -33.74 -14.30
CA ASP A 132 -24.16 -34.47 -15.21
C ASP A 132 -23.61 -35.88 -15.47
N ILE A 133 -24.41 -36.90 -15.19
CA ILE A 133 -24.09 -38.33 -15.37
C ILE A 133 -25.08 -39.02 -16.33
N THR A 134 -25.89 -38.26 -17.07
CA THR A 134 -26.95 -38.76 -17.95
C THR A 134 -26.43 -39.76 -18.98
N ASP A 135 -25.30 -39.48 -19.62
CA ASP A 135 -24.68 -40.36 -20.63
C ASP A 135 -24.28 -41.74 -20.06
N THR A 136 -23.81 -41.76 -18.82
CA THR A 136 -23.40 -42.98 -18.10
C THR A 136 -24.61 -43.86 -17.73
N LYS A 137 -25.75 -43.25 -17.42
CA LYS A 137 -26.98 -43.94 -17.02
C LYS A 137 -27.83 -44.40 -18.22
N MET A 138 -27.68 -43.77 -19.40
CA MET A 138 -28.40 -44.19 -20.62
C MET A 138 -27.73 -45.34 -21.40
N TRP A 139 -26.47 -45.67 -21.11
CA TRP A 139 -25.73 -46.76 -21.80
C TRP A 139 -26.29 -48.18 -21.58
N PRO A 140 -26.87 -48.57 -20.42
CA PRO A 140 -27.38 -49.92 -20.23
C PRO A 140 -28.69 -50.21 -21.01
N CYS A 141 -29.45 -49.16 -21.40
CA CYS A 141 -30.83 -49.33 -21.89
C CYS A 141 -30.99 -49.47 -23.40
N ARG A 142 -29.92 -49.32 -24.21
CA ARG A 142 -30.01 -49.55 -25.69
C ARG A 142 -29.83 -51.01 -26.13
N CYS A 143 -29.42 -51.93 -25.24
CA CYS A 143 -29.10 -53.32 -25.63
C CYS A 143 -30.21 -54.36 -25.38
N ILE A 144 -31.37 -53.97 -24.86
CA ILE A 144 -32.48 -54.93 -24.62
C ILE A 144 -33.78 -54.34 -25.14
N LYS A 145 -34.04 -54.49 -26.44
CA LYS A 145 -35.38 -54.75 -26.99
C LYS A 145 -35.30 -55.10 -28.49
N SER A 146 -35.90 -56.25 -28.78
CA SER A 146 -36.34 -56.80 -30.08
C SER A 146 -35.33 -57.48 -31.02
N LEU A 147 -35.36 -58.82 -31.01
CA LEU A 147 -35.41 -59.63 -32.23
C LEU A 147 -35.95 -61.04 -31.89
N PRO A 148 -37.02 -61.49 -32.58
CA PRO A 148 -37.19 -62.91 -32.87
C PRO A 148 -37.10 -63.19 -34.39
N GLY A 149 -36.25 -64.16 -34.74
CA GLY A 149 -36.38 -65.09 -35.90
C GLY A 149 -36.10 -64.54 -37.31
N ILE A 150 -34.94 -64.84 -37.93
CA ILE A 150 -34.73 -65.88 -38.99
C ILE A 150 -35.34 -65.47 -40.36
N HIS A 151 -34.66 -65.39 -41.52
CA HIS A 151 -33.31 -65.74 -41.98
C HIS A 151 -32.98 -64.96 -43.29
N LYS A 152 -31.71 -64.56 -43.42
CA LYS A 152 -30.89 -64.29 -44.63
C LYS A 152 -31.57 -64.08 -46.01
N GLN A 153 -31.32 -62.90 -46.60
CA GLN A 153 -30.84 -62.84 -47.99
C GLN A 153 -29.99 -61.58 -48.25
N LYS A 154 -28.79 -61.81 -48.79
CA LYS A 154 -27.81 -60.82 -49.25
C LYS A 154 -28.18 -60.37 -50.67
N TYR A 155 -28.12 -59.06 -50.93
CA TYR A 155 -27.74 -58.50 -52.23
C TYR A 155 -27.01 -57.17 -52.03
N LEU A 156 -25.99 -57.00 -52.86
CA LEU A 156 -25.04 -55.90 -53.00
C LEU A 156 -25.31 -55.26 -54.38
N ASP A 157 -25.29 -53.92 -54.48
CA ASP A 157 -24.89 -53.06 -55.63
C ASP A 157 -25.54 -51.67 -55.44
N VAL A 158 -24.86 -50.58 -55.07
CA VAL A 158 -23.75 -49.79 -55.66
C VAL A 158 -24.16 -48.90 -56.86
N LYS A 159 -24.22 -47.58 -56.61
CA LYS A 159 -23.58 -46.51 -57.41
C LYS A 159 -23.57 -45.16 -56.64
N VAL A 160 -22.37 -44.69 -56.26
CA VAL A 160 -21.73 -43.37 -56.62
C VAL A 160 -21.97 -42.28 -55.55
N CYS A 161 -21.02 -41.51 -54.99
CA CYS A 161 -19.56 -41.35 -55.13
C CYS A 161 -18.93 -40.74 -53.84
N LEU A 162 -17.64 -41.03 -53.62
CA LEU A 162 -16.68 -40.56 -52.59
C LEU A 162 -16.18 -39.11 -52.83
N PRO A 163 -15.51 -38.42 -51.87
CA PRO A 163 -14.08 -38.63 -51.49
C PRO A 163 -13.87 -38.69 -49.95
N GLU A 164 -13.22 -39.71 -49.38
CA GLU A 164 -11.77 -40.02 -49.27
C GLU A 164 -11.14 -39.61 -47.92
N LEU A 165 -10.41 -40.59 -47.37
CA LEU A 165 -9.70 -40.62 -46.09
C LEU A 165 -8.53 -39.62 -46.06
N ASN A 166 -8.26 -39.07 -44.87
CA ASN A 166 -6.89 -38.84 -44.42
C ASN A 166 -6.69 -39.38 -43.00
N LEU A 167 -5.75 -40.32 -42.89
CA LEU A 167 -5.16 -40.87 -41.67
C LEU A 167 -4.33 -39.77 -40.97
N GLY A 168 -4.51 -39.56 -39.67
CA GLY A 168 -3.59 -38.74 -38.86
C GLY A 168 -4.14 -38.31 -37.50
N GLY A 169 -3.81 -39.07 -36.45
CA GLY A 169 -3.81 -38.72 -35.02
C GLY A 169 -4.83 -37.70 -34.49
N SER A 170 -5.89 -38.16 -33.81
CA SER A 170 -6.76 -37.29 -33.02
C SER A 170 -6.10 -36.88 -31.68
N PRO A 171 -6.14 -35.59 -31.29
CA PRO A 171 -5.76 -35.13 -29.95
C PRO A 171 -6.91 -35.27 -28.92
N PHE A 172 -7.88 -36.16 -29.16
CA PHE A 172 -9.11 -36.25 -28.37
C PHE A 172 -9.10 -37.29 -27.23
N GLY A 173 -7.97 -37.95 -26.98
CA GLY A 173 -7.81 -38.91 -25.87
C GLY A 173 -7.29 -38.31 -24.55
N SER A 174 -6.76 -37.08 -24.57
CA SER A 174 -6.01 -36.51 -23.42
C SER A 174 -6.87 -35.73 -22.42
N THR A 175 -8.05 -35.26 -22.81
CA THR A 175 -8.92 -34.41 -21.97
C THR A 175 -9.89 -35.22 -21.09
N ARG A 176 -10.20 -36.46 -21.48
CA ARG A 176 -11.17 -37.32 -20.77
C ARG A 176 -10.61 -38.01 -19.51
N LEU A 177 -9.29 -38.10 -19.39
CA LEU A 177 -8.61 -38.75 -18.25
C LEU A 177 -8.25 -37.78 -17.11
N ARG A 178 -8.20 -36.46 -17.34
CA ARG A 178 -7.78 -35.47 -16.33
C ARG A 178 -8.90 -34.99 -15.41
N SER A 179 -10.14 -34.90 -15.89
CA SER A 179 -11.32 -34.57 -15.06
C SER A 179 -11.70 -35.70 -14.09
N SER A 180 -11.28 -36.95 -14.38
CA SER A 180 -11.40 -38.08 -13.45
C SER A 180 -10.41 -37.97 -12.29
N THR A 181 -9.20 -37.45 -12.52
CA THR A 181 -8.13 -37.41 -11.50
C THR A 181 -8.42 -36.43 -10.36
N VAL A 182 -9.03 -35.28 -10.63
CA VAL A 182 -9.29 -34.25 -9.60
C VAL A 182 -10.37 -34.71 -8.61
N LEU A 183 -11.45 -35.33 -9.09
CA LEU A 183 -12.50 -35.91 -8.24
C LEU A 183 -12.09 -37.21 -7.56
N TYR A 184 -11.23 -38.04 -8.18
CA TYR A 184 -10.63 -39.18 -7.49
C TYR A 184 -9.68 -38.74 -6.36
N HIS A 185 -9.01 -37.58 -6.49
CA HIS A 185 -8.16 -37.04 -5.43
C HIS A 185 -8.93 -36.43 -4.25
N ILE A 186 -10.19 -36.01 -4.45
CA ILE A 186 -11.04 -35.44 -3.38
C ILE A 186 -11.95 -36.51 -2.76
N SER A 187 -12.46 -37.46 -3.55
CA SER A 187 -13.47 -38.45 -3.11
C SER A 187 -12.93 -39.89 -2.98
N GLY A 188 -11.73 -40.18 -3.49
CA GLY A 188 -11.19 -41.54 -3.62
C GLY A 188 -10.63 -42.19 -2.35
N HIS A 189 -10.79 -41.60 -1.16
CA HIS A 189 -10.07 -42.09 0.02
C HIS A 189 -10.93 -42.60 1.20
N LEU A 190 -12.17 -43.03 0.97
CA LEU A 190 -12.97 -43.70 2.02
C LEU A 190 -13.69 -45.01 1.64
N HIS A 191 -13.55 -45.54 0.41
CA HIS A 191 -14.23 -46.78 0.02
C HIS A 191 -13.26 -47.85 -0.49
N ASN A 192 -12.55 -48.49 0.45
CA ASN A 192 -12.07 -49.85 0.21
C ASN A 192 -12.04 -50.64 1.52
N ARG A 193 -13.22 -51.04 2.00
CA ARG A 193 -13.36 -51.98 3.12
C ARG A 193 -14.23 -53.17 2.72
N HIS A 194 -14.02 -53.75 1.54
CA HIS A 194 -14.41 -55.14 1.24
C HIS A 194 -13.63 -55.73 0.06
N LYS A 195 -12.34 -56.05 0.28
CA LYS A 195 -11.61 -57.26 -0.16
C LYS A 195 -10.10 -57.00 -0.08
N GLN A 196 -9.44 -57.71 0.84
CA GLN A 196 -7.98 -57.74 0.95
C GLN A 196 -7.36 -58.54 -0.20
N SER A 197 -6.39 -57.94 -0.90
CA SER A 197 -5.20 -58.68 -1.36
C SER A 197 -3.96 -57.81 -1.18
N LYS A 198 -2.97 -58.37 -0.49
CA LYS A 198 -1.78 -57.72 0.06
C LYS A 198 -0.86 -57.14 -1.04
N ILE A 199 -0.62 -55.83 -1.02
CA ILE A 199 0.64 -55.22 -1.47
C ILE A 199 1.01 -54.13 -0.45
N LYS A 200 2.11 -54.35 0.28
CA LYS A 200 2.74 -53.34 1.14
C LYS A 200 3.52 -52.38 0.25
N LEU A 201 3.13 -51.11 0.18
CA LEU A 201 3.99 -50.04 -0.34
C LEU A 201 4.22 -48.98 0.74
N ASN A 202 5.48 -48.53 0.76
CA ASN A 202 6.16 -47.74 1.76
C ASN A 202 5.46 -46.41 2.09
N LYS A 203 5.12 -46.17 3.36
CA LYS A 203 4.84 -44.82 3.91
C LYS A 203 6.17 -44.08 3.97
N ASN A 204 6.37 -43.01 3.17
CA ASN A 204 7.27 -41.86 3.46
C ASN A 204 7.50 -40.88 2.27
N VAL A 205 6.55 -40.63 1.35
CA VAL A 205 6.82 -39.71 0.20
C VAL A 205 5.71 -38.70 -0.14
N PHE A 206 4.49 -38.79 0.41
CA PHE A 206 3.43 -37.82 0.07
C PHE A 206 2.99 -37.03 1.31
N GLY A 207 3.05 -35.69 1.17
CA GLY A 207 2.68 -34.72 2.19
C GLY A 207 1.22 -34.79 2.62
N ASP A 208 0.91 -34.03 3.67
CA ASP A 208 -0.40 -33.96 4.30
C ASP A 208 -1.56 -33.82 3.28
N PRO A 209 -2.73 -34.44 3.54
CA PRO A 209 -3.88 -34.34 2.64
C PRO A 209 -4.29 -32.86 2.46
N PRO A 210 -4.70 -32.44 1.25
CA PRO A 210 -5.06 -31.04 1.01
C PRO A 210 -6.37 -30.73 1.73
N ALA A 211 -6.30 -30.03 2.86
CA ALA A 211 -7.46 -29.53 3.58
C ALA A 211 -8.38 -28.70 2.65
N LEU A 212 -9.70 -28.85 2.85
CA LEU A 212 -10.72 -28.00 2.24
C LEU A 212 -10.38 -26.53 2.52
N PRO A 213 -10.56 -25.62 1.55
CA PRO A 213 -10.33 -24.20 1.81
C PRO A 213 -11.32 -23.73 2.89
N GLU A 214 -10.81 -23.15 3.97
CA GLU A 214 -11.62 -22.48 4.98
C GLU A 214 -12.01 -21.08 4.48
N TYR A 215 -13.21 -20.62 4.85
CA TYR A 215 -13.64 -19.25 4.57
C TYR A 215 -12.91 -18.30 5.53
N LYS A 216 -11.70 -17.91 5.14
CA LYS A 216 -10.78 -17.12 5.94
C LYS A 216 -10.29 -15.91 5.14
N VAL A 217 -10.23 -14.76 5.80
CA VAL A 217 -9.42 -13.63 5.34
C VAL A 217 -7.95 -14.02 5.55
N ALA A 218 -7.40 -14.78 4.60
CA ALA A 218 -6.06 -15.30 4.75
C ALA A 218 -5.06 -14.20 4.38
N ASP A 219 -4.23 -13.79 5.33
CA ASP A 219 -2.94 -13.21 5.00
C ASP A 219 -2.27 -14.11 3.96
N ALA A 220 -1.80 -13.53 2.85
CA ALA A 220 -1.15 -14.27 1.77
C ALA A 220 -0.19 -15.29 2.36
N LYS A 221 -0.41 -16.59 2.08
CA LYS A 221 0.29 -17.71 2.73
C LYS A 221 1.80 -17.46 2.73
N LYS A 222 2.34 -17.09 3.89
CA LYS A 222 3.76 -16.83 4.07
C LYS A 222 4.48 -18.17 3.96
N SER A 223 5.17 -18.40 2.85
CA SER A 223 6.11 -19.52 2.76
C SER A 223 7.20 -19.32 3.82
N LYS A 224 7.51 -20.36 4.60
CA LYS A 224 8.39 -20.29 5.79
C LYS A 224 9.83 -19.82 5.53
N PHE A 225 10.23 -19.67 4.25
CA PHE A 225 11.58 -19.27 3.83
C PHE A 225 11.58 -18.11 2.83
N ILE A 226 10.63 -17.18 2.93
CA ILE A 226 10.56 -15.99 2.06
C ILE A 226 10.65 -14.73 2.90
N LEU A 227 11.61 -13.87 2.55
CA LEU A 227 11.84 -12.57 3.18
C LEU A 227 10.99 -11.51 2.49
N LEU A 228 10.26 -10.72 3.26
CA LEU A 228 9.48 -9.61 2.70
C LEU A 228 10.41 -8.42 2.43
N HIS A 229 10.28 -7.80 1.25
CA HIS A 229 11.09 -6.65 0.87
C HIS A 229 10.95 -5.44 1.80
N PHE A 230 9.80 -5.29 2.47
CA PHE A 230 9.51 -4.23 3.44
C PHE A 230 9.74 -4.64 4.90
N SER A 231 10.33 -5.82 5.15
CA SER A 231 10.67 -6.25 6.51
C SER A 231 11.74 -5.35 7.14
N THR A 232 11.63 -5.11 8.45
CA THR A 232 12.63 -4.35 9.23
C THR A 232 14.00 -5.01 9.18
N PHE A 233 14.05 -6.34 9.22
CA PHE A 233 15.29 -7.11 9.05
C PHE A 233 15.93 -6.86 7.67
N LYS A 234 15.13 -6.89 6.60
CA LYS A 234 15.62 -6.62 5.25
C LYS A 234 16.13 -5.18 5.11
N ALA A 235 15.45 -4.22 5.74
CA ALA A 235 15.93 -2.83 5.77
C ALA A 235 17.28 -2.71 6.47
N GLY A 236 17.47 -3.34 7.64
CA GLY A 236 18.76 -3.37 8.35
C GLY A 236 19.86 -4.05 7.53
N TRP A 237 19.55 -5.19 6.90
CA TRP A 237 20.47 -5.88 6.00
C TRP A 237 20.88 -5.01 4.81
N ASP A 238 19.96 -4.25 4.23
CA ASP A 238 20.27 -3.35 3.12
C ASP A 238 21.21 -2.22 3.49
N TRP A 239 21.13 -1.70 4.73
CA TRP A 239 22.08 -0.75 5.28
C TRP A 239 23.47 -1.37 5.52
N LEU A 240 23.51 -2.61 6.01
CA LEU A 240 24.78 -3.34 6.17
C LEU A 240 25.49 -3.56 4.83
N ILE A 241 24.75 -3.96 3.78
CA ILE A 241 25.27 -4.14 2.43
C ILE A 241 25.71 -2.80 1.81
N LEU A 242 24.97 -1.72 2.08
CA LEU A 242 25.37 -0.37 1.65
C LEU A 242 26.73 0.02 2.27
N LEU A 243 26.90 -0.17 3.58
CA LEU A 243 28.14 0.10 4.28
C LEU A 243 29.30 -0.75 3.74
N ALA A 244 29.08 -2.04 3.53
CA ALA A 244 30.06 -2.94 2.93
C ALA A 244 30.45 -2.53 1.50
N THR A 245 29.50 -2.01 0.72
CA THR A 245 29.75 -1.51 -0.65
C THR A 245 30.62 -0.26 -0.61
N PHE A 246 30.37 0.67 0.31
CA PHE A 246 31.22 1.84 0.52
C PHE A 246 32.64 1.47 0.97
N TYR A 247 32.77 0.51 1.89
CA TYR A 247 34.07 -0.01 2.30
C TYR A 247 34.88 -0.50 1.09
N VAL A 248 34.28 -1.35 0.25
CA VAL A 248 34.93 -1.87 -0.97
C VAL A 248 35.30 -0.76 -1.95
N ALA A 249 34.43 0.24 -2.11
CA ALA A 249 34.68 1.37 -3.01
C ALA A 249 35.88 2.24 -2.58
N VAL A 250 36.23 2.24 -1.29
CA VAL A 250 37.43 2.91 -0.75
C VAL A 250 38.64 1.97 -0.76
N THR A 251 38.50 0.74 -0.25
CA THR A 251 39.66 -0.13 -0.04
C THR A 251 40.21 -0.73 -1.33
N VAL A 252 39.36 -1.04 -2.32
CA VAL A 252 39.82 -1.68 -3.57
C VAL A 252 40.74 -0.77 -4.39
N PRO A 253 40.37 0.49 -4.73
CA PRO A 253 41.27 1.39 -5.44
C PRO A 253 42.55 1.67 -4.64
N TYR A 254 42.43 1.89 -3.32
CA TYR A 254 43.58 2.10 -2.45
C TYR A 254 44.56 0.92 -2.50
N ASN A 255 44.06 -0.31 -2.33
CA ASN A 255 44.88 -1.52 -2.35
C ASN A 255 45.54 -1.73 -3.72
N VAL A 256 44.81 -1.51 -4.83
CA VAL A 256 45.36 -1.67 -6.19
C VAL A 256 46.45 -0.64 -6.49
N CYS A 257 46.32 0.60 -5.99
CA CYS A 257 47.25 1.67 -6.32
C CYS A 257 48.47 1.70 -5.38
N PHE A 258 48.24 1.60 -4.06
CA PHE A 258 49.24 1.90 -3.03
C PHE A 258 49.90 0.66 -2.41
N ILE A 259 49.25 -0.51 -2.43
CA ILE A 259 49.77 -1.74 -1.80
C ILE A 259 50.17 -2.73 -2.92
N GLY A 260 51.48 -2.84 -3.17
CA GLY A 260 52.05 -3.83 -4.09
C GLY A 260 52.22 -5.22 -3.49
N ASP A 261 52.74 -6.15 -4.31
CA ASP A 261 52.84 -7.61 -4.10
C ASP A 261 53.44 -8.13 -2.77
N GLN A 262 54.09 -7.31 -1.95
CA GLN A 262 54.95 -7.78 -0.86
C GLN A 262 54.33 -7.70 0.56
N ASP A 263 53.35 -6.83 0.83
CA ASP A 263 52.83 -6.59 2.20
C ASP A 263 51.44 -7.18 2.48
N LEU A 264 50.91 -8.03 1.57
CA LEU A 264 49.52 -8.50 1.57
C LEU A 264 49.10 -9.40 2.76
N THR A 265 50.01 -9.79 3.66
CA THR A 265 49.86 -11.12 4.26
C THR A 265 49.01 -11.28 5.53
N ARG A 266 48.63 -10.28 6.36
CA ARG A 266 48.01 -10.66 7.66
C ARG A 266 46.82 -9.89 8.24
N SER A 267 46.56 -8.61 7.93
CA SER A 267 45.44 -7.87 8.59
C SER A 267 44.28 -7.50 7.68
N THR A 268 44.52 -7.12 6.42
CA THR A 268 43.49 -6.68 5.47
C THR A 268 42.73 -7.84 4.80
N THR A 269 43.29 -9.04 4.78
CA THR A 269 42.66 -10.22 4.17
C THR A 269 41.42 -10.70 4.92
N VAL A 270 41.41 -10.62 6.25
CA VAL A 270 40.28 -11.09 7.07
C VAL A 270 39.03 -10.24 6.85
N THR A 271 39.20 -8.91 6.79
CA THR A 271 38.09 -7.98 6.54
C THR A 271 37.56 -8.11 5.11
N ASP A 272 38.45 -8.28 4.13
CA ASP A 272 38.05 -8.50 2.73
C ASP A 272 37.27 -9.81 2.55
N ILE A 273 37.74 -10.91 3.16
CA ILE A 273 37.04 -12.22 3.15
C ILE A 273 35.67 -12.10 3.84
N ALA A 274 35.57 -11.41 4.98
CA ALA A 274 34.30 -11.21 5.68
C ALA A 274 33.28 -10.46 4.80
N VAL A 275 33.74 -9.43 4.10
CA VAL A 275 32.90 -8.66 3.17
C VAL A 275 32.46 -9.51 1.97
N GLU A 276 33.32 -10.37 1.43
CA GLU A 276 32.95 -11.32 0.38
C GLU A 276 31.86 -12.30 0.83
N ILE A 277 31.99 -12.88 2.05
CA ILE A 277 30.98 -13.76 2.62
C ILE A 277 29.64 -13.04 2.75
N LEU A 278 29.63 -11.77 3.21
CA LEU A 278 28.41 -10.97 3.30
C LEU A 278 27.70 -10.82 1.94
N PHE A 279 28.44 -10.57 0.86
CA PHE A 279 27.87 -10.46 -0.49
C PHE A 279 27.35 -11.80 -1.03
N ILE A 280 27.99 -12.92 -0.70
CA ILE A 280 27.49 -14.26 -1.05
C ILE A 280 26.16 -14.52 -0.32
N ILE A 281 26.05 -14.18 0.96
CA ILE A 281 24.80 -14.30 1.73
C ILE A 281 23.72 -13.38 1.13
N ASP A 282 24.08 -12.18 0.68
CA ASP A 282 23.15 -11.24 0.03
C ASP A 282 22.53 -11.81 -1.26
N ILE A 283 23.31 -12.53 -2.06
CA ILE A 283 22.79 -13.24 -3.25
C ILE A 283 21.77 -14.29 -2.82
N VAL A 284 22.06 -15.08 -1.78
CA VAL A 284 21.14 -16.10 -1.25
C VAL A 284 19.83 -15.47 -0.75
N PHE A 285 19.91 -14.35 -0.03
CA PHE A 285 18.73 -13.61 0.42
C PHE A 285 17.95 -13.00 -0.74
N SER A 286 18.63 -12.54 -1.80
CA SER A 286 17.98 -11.97 -2.99
C SER A 286 17.12 -13.00 -3.73
N PHE A 287 17.54 -14.26 -3.80
CA PHE A 287 16.72 -15.36 -4.33
C PHE A 287 15.44 -15.66 -3.51
N ARG A 288 15.39 -15.19 -2.26
CA ARG A 288 14.28 -15.45 -1.32
C ARG A 288 13.52 -14.19 -0.92
N THR A 289 13.87 -13.03 -1.47
CA THR A 289 13.19 -11.76 -1.17
C THR A 289 12.02 -11.55 -2.14
N THR A 290 10.86 -11.14 -1.62
CA THR A 290 9.71 -10.80 -2.47
C THR A 290 9.97 -9.57 -3.32
N TYR A 291 9.29 -9.45 -4.46
CA TYR A 291 9.31 -8.23 -5.27
C TYR A 291 7.90 -7.78 -5.62
N VAL A 292 7.77 -6.52 -6.02
CA VAL A 292 6.50 -5.93 -6.44
C VAL A 292 6.44 -5.98 -7.97
N SER A 293 5.39 -6.61 -8.50
CA SER A 293 5.14 -6.66 -9.95
C SER A 293 4.77 -5.28 -10.50
N LYS A 294 4.83 -5.09 -11.82
CA LYS A 294 4.33 -3.88 -12.49
C LYS A 294 2.85 -3.59 -12.20
N SER A 295 2.07 -4.63 -11.87
CA SER A 295 0.67 -4.52 -11.44
C SER A 295 0.49 -4.08 -9.98
N GLY A 296 1.58 -3.86 -9.23
CA GLY A 296 1.53 -3.46 -7.81
C GLY A 296 1.27 -4.62 -6.84
N GLN A 297 1.13 -5.85 -7.31
CA GLN A 297 0.96 -7.03 -6.46
C GLN A 297 2.32 -7.56 -5.96
N VAL A 298 2.33 -8.06 -4.72
CA VAL A 298 3.51 -8.69 -4.12
C VAL A 298 3.54 -10.17 -4.49
N ILE A 299 4.61 -10.61 -5.15
CA ILE A 299 4.77 -12.00 -5.57
C ILE A 299 5.50 -12.79 -4.47
N PHE A 300 4.86 -13.87 -4.02
CA PHE A 300 5.37 -14.78 -2.99
C PHE A 300 5.87 -16.13 -3.56
N ASP A 301 5.74 -16.38 -4.86
CA ASP A 301 6.20 -17.64 -5.45
C ASP A 301 7.73 -17.66 -5.63
N ALA A 302 8.40 -18.59 -4.96
CA ALA A 302 9.86 -18.74 -5.00
C ALA A 302 10.40 -18.99 -6.42
N ARG A 303 9.64 -19.69 -7.28
CA ARG A 303 10.08 -19.95 -8.66
C ARG A 303 10.07 -18.67 -9.49
N GLN A 304 9.02 -17.86 -9.34
CA GLN A 304 8.90 -16.58 -10.03
C GLN A 304 9.92 -15.56 -9.53
N ILE A 305 10.21 -15.53 -8.22
CA ILE A 305 11.28 -14.71 -7.65
C ILE A 305 12.64 -15.10 -8.25
N CYS A 306 12.93 -16.41 -8.32
CA CYS A 306 14.19 -16.90 -8.90
C CYS A 306 14.33 -16.50 -10.37
N ILE A 307 13.33 -16.75 -11.22
CA ILE A 307 13.38 -16.39 -12.65
C ILE A 307 13.57 -14.88 -12.83
N HIS A 308 12.85 -14.07 -12.04
CA HIS A 308 12.97 -12.62 -12.09
C HIS A 308 14.39 -12.15 -11.72
N TYR A 309 14.96 -12.67 -10.63
CA TYR A 309 16.32 -12.30 -10.20
C TYR A 309 17.40 -12.78 -11.18
N MET A 310 17.25 -14.00 -11.74
CA MET A 310 18.16 -14.55 -12.75
C MET A 310 18.23 -13.71 -14.02
N THR A 311 17.11 -13.13 -14.43
CA THR A 311 17.01 -12.34 -15.67
C THR A 311 17.50 -10.90 -15.49
N THR A 312 17.47 -10.38 -14.26
CA THR A 312 17.72 -8.95 -13.99
C THR A 312 19.12 -8.67 -13.47
N TRP A 313 19.42 -9.12 -12.24
CA TRP A 313 20.59 -8.63 -11.48
C TRP A 313 21.59 -9.70 -11.11
N PHE A 314 21.22 -10.98 -11.17
CA PHE A 314 22.08 -12.06 -10.71
C PHE A 314 23.45 -12.08 -11.38
N ILE A 315 23.53 -11.87 -12.70
CA ILE A 315 24.81 -11.96 -13.42
C ILE A 315 25.80 -10.90 -12.92
N ILE A 316 25.31 -9.67 -12.70
CA ILE A 316 26.11 -8.57 -12.16
C ILE A 316 26.53 -8.88 -10.73
N ASP A 317 25.60 -9.36 -9.91
CA ASP A 317 25.83 -9.70 -8.51
C ASP A 317 26.85 -10.84 -8.35
N LEU A 318 26.77 -11.87 -9.20
CA LEU A 318 27.67 -13.01 -9.21
C LEU A 318 29.09 -12.60 -9.57
N VAL A 319 29.26 -11.85 -10.67
CA VAL A 319 30.57 -11.35 -11.12
C VAL A 319 31.20 -10.46 -10.06
N ALA A 320 30.40 -9.64 -9.38
CA ALA A 320 30.84 -8.77 -8.30
C ALA A 320 31.23 -9.52 -7.00
N ALA A 321 30.75 -10.76 -6.81
CA ALA A 321 30.99 -11.57 -5.61
C ALA A 321 32.14 -12.59 -5.77
N LEU A 322 32.78 -12.68 -6.93
CA LEU A 322 33.86 -13.65 -7.18
C LEU A 322 35.10 -13.39 -6.28
N PRO A 323 35.55 -14.39 -5.51
CA PRO A 323 36.72 -14.26 -4.64
C PRO A 323 38.02 -14.47 -5.43
N PHE A 324 38.42 -13.48 -6.22
CA PHE A 324 39.65 -13.56 -7.04
C PHE A 324 40.93 -13.73 -6.20
N ASP A 325 40.91 -13.35 -4.93
CA ASP A 325 42.03 -13.56 -4.00
C ASP A 325 42.31 -15.06 -3.74
N LEU A 326 41.30 -15.93 -3.87
CA LEU A 326 41.49 -17.38 -3.76
C LEU A 326 42.31 -17.95 -4.93
N LEU A 327 42.23 -17.33 -6.12
CA LEU A 327 43.03 -17.73 -7.28
C LEU A 327 44.53 -17.43 -7.08
N TYR A 328 44.86 -16.46 -6.23
CA TYR A 328 46.24 -16.14 -5.85
C TYR A 328 46.89 -17.26 -5.04
N ALA A 329 46.09 -17.94 -4.19
CA ALA A 329 46.55 -19.11 -3.44
C ALA A 329 46.95 -20.29 -4.34
N PHE A 330 46.40 -20.36 -5.56
CA PHE A 330 46.71 -21.39 -6.55
C PHE A 330 47.93 -21.08 -7.43
N LYS A 331 48.75 -20.06 -7.10
CA LYS A 331 50.04 -19.74 -7.75
C LYS A 331 50.00 -19.70 -9.29
N VAL A 332 48.96 -19.13 -9.88
CA VAL A 332 48.90 -18.88 -11.33
C VAL A 332 49.76 -17.65 -11.65
N SER A 333 50.73 -17.77 -12.56
CA SER A 333 51.79 -16.79 -12.86
C SER A 333 51.35 -15.49 -13.54
N VAL A 334 50.05 -15.15 -13.51
CA VAL A 334 49.48 -13.95 -14.14
C VAL A 334 49.27 -12.84 -13.11
N VAL A 335 50.36 -12.44 -12.46
CA VAL A 335 50.38 -11.55 -11.28
C VAL A 335 49.78 -10.15 -11.55
N SER A 336 50.02 -9.58 -12.74
CA SER A 336 49.57 -8.22 -13.09
C SER A 336 48.10 -8.13 -13.48
N VAL A 337 47.56 -9.13 -14.22
CA VAL A 337 46.15 -9.13 -14.64
C VAL A 337 45.23 -9.41 -13.45
N VAL A 338 45.65 -10.26 -12.51
CA VAL A 338 44.86 -10.62 -11.32
C VAL A 338 44.66 -9.42 -10.38
N HIS A 339 45.62 -8.49 -10.29
CA HIS A 339 45.44 -7.24 -9.55
C HIS A 339 44.38 -6.33 -10.17
N LEU A 340 44.33 -6.22 -11.51
CA LEU A 340 43.32 -5.43 -12.19
C LEU A 340 41.92 -6.07 -12.08
N LEU A 341 41.82 -7.39 -12.03
CA LEU A 341 40.55 -8.10 -11.82
C LEU A 341 39.88 -7.75 -10.48
N LYS A 342 40.63 -7.27 -9.47
CA LYS A 342 40.02 -6.78 -8.21
C LYS A 342 39.10 -5.58 -8.44
N THR A 343 39.32 -4.78 -9.48
CA THR A 343 38.47 -3.63 -9.83
C THR A 343 37.05 -4.04 -10.24
N VAL A 344 36.83 -5.30 -10.64
CA VAL A 344 35.50 -5.86 -10.88
C VAL A 344 34.60 -5.76 -9.63
N ARG A 345 35.20 -5.72 -8.42
CA ARG A 345 34.46 -5.50 -7.16
C ARG A 345 33.76 -4.13 -7.11
N LEU A 346 34.17 -3.14 -7.91
CA LEU A 346 33.48 -1.85 -8.00
C LEU A 346 32.09 -1.95 -8.64
N LEU A 347 31.80 -3.04 -9.39
CA LEU A 347 30.45 -3.31 -9.91
C LEU A 347 29.41 -3.42 -8.79
N ARG A 348 29.82 -3.67 -7.53
CA ARG A 348 28.94 -3.66 -6.35
C ARG A 348 28.22 -2.32 -6.16
N LEU A 349 28.78 -1.21 -6.64
CA LEU A 349 28.14 0.11 -6.58
C LEU A 349 26.87 0.19 -7.44
N LEU A 350 26.70 -0.65 -8.48
CA LEU A 350 25.46 -0.69 -9.24
C LEU A 350 24.27 -1.14 -8.37
N ARG A 351 24.51 -1.82 -7.24
CA ARG A 351 23.46 -2.16 -6.26
C ARG A 351 22.82 -0.92 -5.63
N LEU A 352 23.50 0.24 -5.63
CA LEU A 352 22.91 1.50 -5.19
C LEU A 352 21.73 1.90 -6.07
N LEU A 353 21.80 1.63 -7.37
CA LEU A 353 20.72 1.92 -8.32
C LEU A 353 19.46 1.11 -7.99
N GLN A 354 19.61 -0.17 -7.62
CA GLN A 354 18.50 -1.03 -7.20
C GLN A 354 17.75 -0.48 -5.97
N LYS A 355 18.46 0.26 -5.10
CA LYS A 355 17.94 0.76 -3.82
C LYS A 355 17.60 2.24 -3.86
N MET A 356 17.81 2.91 -4.99
CA MET A 356 17.63 4.36 -5.13
C MET A 356 16.20 4.81 -4.80
N ASP A 357 15.19 4.03 -5.20
CA ASP A 357 13.77 4.33 -4.93
C ASP A 357 13.41 4.31 -3.43
N ARG A 358 14.17 3.56 -2.61
CA ARG A 358 14.01 3.55 -1.15
C ARG A 358 14.72 4.74 -0.51
N TYR A 359 15.90 5.10 -1.00
CA TYR A 359 16.70 6.19 -0.44
C TYR A 359 16.18 7.58 -0.86
N SER A 360 15.59 7.71 -2.05
CA SER A 360 15.04 8.96 -2.60
C SER A 360 13.89 9.56 -1.77
N GLN A 361 13.34 8.80 -0.83
CA GLN A 361 12.21 9.18 0.01
C GLN A 361 12.59 10.23 1.05
N HIS A 362 13.82 10.14 1.55
CA HIS A 362 14.35 11.03 2.57
C HIS A 362 15.42 11.91 1.93
N SER A 363 15.11 13.18 1.72
CA SER A 363 16.03 14.12 1.05
C SER A 363 17.39 14.22 1.75
N THR A 364 17.43 14.10 3.09
CA THR A 364 18.68 14.08 3.86
C THR A 364 19.56 12.89 3.51
N VAL A 365 18.97 11.71 3.26
CA VAL A 365 19.71 10.50 2.86
C VAL A 365 20.27 10.66 1.44
N VAL A 366 19.52 11.29 0.54
CA VAL A 366 19.99 11.61 -0.81
C VAL A 366 21.21 12.54 -0.76
N LEU A 367 21.15 13.59 0.08
CA LEU A 367 22.25 14.52 0.24
C LEU A 367 23.49 13.85 0.84
N THR A 368 23.34 13.04 1.90
CA THR A 368 24.48 12.33 2.49
C THR A 368 25.09 11.33 1.51
N LEU A 369 24.27 10.62 0.73
CA LEU A 369 24.75 9.71 -0.31
C LEU A 369 25.50 10.48 -1.41
N LEU A 370 24.99 11.64 -1.85
CA LEU A 370 25.66 12.48 -2.85
C LEU A 370 27.00 13.02 -2.35
N MET A 371 27.06 13.51 -1.10
CA MET A 371 28.31 13.97 -0.48
C MET A 371 29.33 12.83 -0.34
N SER A 372 28.86 11.63 0.00
CA SER A 372 29.70 10.46 0.10
C SER A 372 30.21 9.98 -1.27
N MET A 373 29.39 10.06 -2.33
CA MET A 373 29.82 9.83 -3.72
C MET A 373 30.86 10.86 -4.19
N PHE A 374 30.71 12.13 -3.80
CA PHE A 374 31.71 13.17 -4.09
C PHE A 374 33.06 12.84 -3.41
N ALA A 375 33.04 12.42 -2.15
CA ALA A 375 34.25 11.98 -1.45
C ALA A 375 34.89 10.73 -2.08
N LEU A 376 34.08 9.75 -2.51
CA LEU A 376 34.57 8.57 -3.25
C LEU A 376 35.21 8.95 -4.58
N LEU A 377 34.59 9.85 -5.33
CA LEU A 377 35.14 10.35 -6.58
C LEU A 377 36.50 11.03 -6.34
N ALA A 378 36.60 11.89 -5.33
CA ALA A 378 37.87 12.51 -4.95
C ALA A 378 38.94 11.46 -4.61
N HIS A 379 38.57 10.43 -3.86
CA HIS A 379 39.46 9.31 -3.54
C HIS A 379 39.91 8.53 -4.81
N TRP A 380 39.00 8.25 -5.74
CA TRP A 380 39.34 7.55 -6.98
C TRP A 380 40.26 8.38 -7.88
N MET A 381 39.96 9.66 -8.04
CA MET A 381 40.83 10.57 -8.78
C MET A 381 42.20 10.65 -8.11
N ALA A 382 42.29 10.64 -6.78
CA ALA A 382 43.57 10.65 -6.06
C ALA A 382 44.39 9.37 -6.31
N CYS A 383 43.71 8.22 -6.35
CA CYS A 383 44.32 6.94 -6.68
C CYS A 383 44.86 6.93 -8.13
N ILE A 384 44.11 7.45 -9.09
CA ILE A 384 44.54 7.57 -10.49
C ILE A 384 45.70 8.56 -10.61
N TRP A 385 45.64 9.69 -9.91
CA TRP A 385 46.72 10.69 -9.86
C TRP A 385 48.03 10.09 -9.36
N TYR A 386 47.97 9.22 -8.35
CA TYR A 386 49.12 8.46 -7.89
C TYR A 386 49.65 7.47 -8.92
N ILE A 387 48.79 6.69 -9.60
CA ILE A 387 49.22 5.78 -10.65
C ILE A 387 49.94 6.53 -11.78
N ILE A 388 49.45 7.70 -12.19
CA ILE A 388 50.08 8.53 -13.22
C ILE A 388 51.49 8.91 -12.78
N GLY A 389 51.63 9.49 -11.58
CA GLY A 389 52.94 9.88 -11.04
C GLY A 389 53.90 8.70 -10.90
N LYS A 390 53.42 7.56 -10.39
CA LYS A 390 54.24 6.34 -10.23
C LYS A 390 54.75 5.81 -11.58
N LYS A 391 53.88 5.74 -12.60
CA LYS A 391 54.28 5.28 -13.95
C LYS A 391 55.27 6.22 -14.62
N GLU A 392 55.11 7.53 -14.45
CA GLU A 392 56.05 8.51 -15.00
C GLU A 392 57.43 8.42 -14.35
N VAL A 393 57.49 8.17 -13.04
CA VAL A 393 58.75 7.90 -12.30
C VAL A 393 59.41 6.61 -12.78
N GLU A 394 58.64 5.52 -12.93
CA GLU A 394 59.16 4.23 -13.42
C GLU A 394 59.66 4.30 -14.87
N SER A 395 58.99 5.08 -15.72
CA SER A 395 59.34 5.22 -17.15
C SER A 395 60.55 6.10 -17.40
N ASN A 396 60.89 7.02 -16.49
CA ASN A 396 61.92 8.04 -16.70
C ASN A 396 62.90 8.11 -15.52
N ALA A 397 63.28 6.95 -14.99
CA ALA A 397 64.02 6.79 -13.73
C ALA A 397 65.40 7.49 -13.67
N ASP A 398 66.04 7.77 -14.80
CA ASP A 398 67.42 8.24 -14.84
C ASP A 398 67.60 9.73 -15.25
N THR A 399 66.54 10.43 -15.69
CA THR A 399 66.71 11.77 -16.32
C THR A 399 65.67 12.85 -15.98
N TRP A 400 64.58 12.56 -15.26
CA TRP A 400 63.42 13.46 -15.24
C TRP A 400 62.85 13.77 -13.84
N ASP A 401 63.09 14.99 -13.36
CA ASP A 401 62.65 15.46 -12.02
C ASP A 401 61.41 16.40 -12.06
N ILE A 402 60.62 16.37 -13.13
CA ILE A 402 59.59 17.38 -13.40
C ILE A 402 58.19 16.96 -12.88
N GLY A 403 57.93 15.66 -12.76
CA GLY A 403 56.62 15.14 -12.34
C GLY A 403 56.24 15.54 -10.91
N TRP A 404 54.94 15.55 -10.62
CA TRP A 404 54.38 16.04 -9.35
C TRP A 404 54.93 15.29 -8.13
N LEU A 405 55.26 14.00 -8.28
CA LEU A 405 55.77 13.16 -7.19
C LEU A 405 57.21 13.53 -6.81
N HIS A 406 58.05 13.87 -7.80
CA HIS A 406 59.41 14.37 -7.57
C HIS A 406 59.38 15.75 -6.90
N GLU A 407 58.52 16.64 -7.37
CA GLU A 407 58.32 17.97 -6.77
C GLU A 407 57.83 17.87 -5.32
N LEU A 408 56.93 16.93 -5.03
CA LEU A 408 56.49 16.65 -3.66
C LEU A 408 57.65 16.15 -2.78
N GLY A 409 58.46 15.22 -3.27
CA GLY A 409 59.64 14.71 -2.55
C GLY A 409 60.64 15.82 -2.23
N LYS A 410 60.88 16.74 -3.16
CA LYS A 410 61.71 17.94 -2.95
C LYS A 410 61.17 18.83 -1.83
N ARG A 411 59.86 19.09 -1.82
CA ARG A 411 59.21 19.94 -0.79
C ARG A 411 59.17 19.31 0.59
N LEU A 412 59.13 17.98 0.66
CA LEU A 412 59.10 17.22 1.92
C LEU A 412 60.50 16.81 2.39
N GLU A 413 61.57 17.33 1.79
CA GLU A 413 62.97 16.99 2.11
C GLU A 413 63.25 15.48 2.08
N SER A 414 62.50 14.74 1.26
CA SER A 414 62.62 13.29 1.05
C SER A 414 62.66 13.01 -0.45
N PRO A 415 63.69 13.49 -1.16
CA PRO A 415 63.78 13.33 -2.61
C PRO A 415 63.94 11.85 -2.99
N TYR A 416 63.48 11.52 -4.19
CA TYR A 416 63.79 10.23 -4.82
C TYR A 416 65.27 10.29 -5.24
N GLU A 417 66.15 9.64 -4.47
CA GLU A 417 67.56 9.53 -4.85
C GLU A 417 67.69 8.58 -6.04
N GLY A 418 68.21 9.09 -7.16
CA GLY A 418 68.62 8.24 -8.29
C GLY A 418 69.69 7.27 -7.80
N VAL A 419 69.41 5.97 -7.91
CA VAL A 419 70.37 4.93 -7.53
C VAL A 419 71.60 5.09 -8.43
N SER A 420 72.72 5.47 -7.84
CA SER A 420 74.02 5.38 -8.50
C SER A 420 74.25 3.94 -8.96
N SER A 421 74.50 3.80 -10.25
CA SER A 421 74.91 2.62 -11.02
C SER A 421 75.62 1.50 -10.21
N GLY A 422 74.85 0.63 -9.55
CA GLY A 422 75.46 -0.52 -8.84
C GLY A 422 74.56 -1.49 -8.07
N ALA A 423 73.31 -1.15 -7.71
CA ALA A 423 72.45 -2.06 -6.95
C ALA A 423 71.57 -2.94 -7.86
N VAL A 424 71.80 -4.25 -7.83
CA VAL A 424 71.18 -5.28 -8.69
C VAL A 424 69.68 -5.52 -8.42
N ASN A 425 69.10 -4.90 -7.38
CA ASN A 425 67.66 -4.98 -7.10
C ASN A 425 67.01 -3.59 -7.23
N ARG A 426 66.25 -3.41 -8.33
CA ARG A 426 65.45 -2.21 -8.63
C ARG A 426 64.27 -2.05 -7.68
N THR A 427 64.51 -1.66 -6.44
CA THR A 427 63.45 -1.23 -5.52
C THR A 427 63.64 0.25 -5.21
N LEU A 428 62.68 1.06 -5.63
CA LEU A 428 62.56 2.48 -5.32
C LEU A 428 62.33 2.64 -3.79
N SER A 429 63.39 2.51 -3.00
CA SER A 429 63.33 2.56 -1.53
C SER A 429 63.50 3.97 -0.95
N SER A 430 63.82 4.96 -1.80
CA SER A 430 64.01 6.36 -1.40
C SER A 430 62.86 7.21 -1.93
N GLY A 431 62.11 7.89 -1.04
CA GLY A 431 60.99 8.76 -1.37
C GLY A 431 60.09 9.08 -0.16
N PRO A 432 59.10 9.98 -0.30
CA PRO A 432 58.17 10.35 0.76
C PRO A 432 57.29 9.17 1.20
N SER A 433 56.83 9.22 2.46
CA SER A 433 55.99 8.15 3.03
C SER A 433 54.69 7.94 2.24
N LEU A 434 54.23 6.69 2.13
CA LEU A 434 52.98 6.34 1.43
C LEU A 434 51.77 7.14 1.93
N ARG A 435 51.73 7.39 3.25
CA ARG A 435 50.71 8.23 3.89
C ARG A 435 50.77 9.66 3.37
N SER A 436 51.96 10.26 3.30
CA SER A 436 52.14 11.63 2.79
C SER A 436 51.73 11.74 1.33
N ILE A 437 52.10 10.76 0.50
CA ILE A 437 51.75 10.72 -0.92
C ILE A 437 50.23 10.63 -1.11
N TYR A 438 49.55 9.73 -0.39
CA TYR A 438 48.09 9.59 -0.46
C TYR A 438 47.38 10.89 -0.04
N ILE A 439 47.80 11.51 1.06
CA ILE A 439 47.22 12.76 1.54
C ILE A 439 47.45 13.89 0.53
N ALA A 440 48.64 14.00 -0.05
CA ALA A 440 48.96 15.01 -1.07
C ALA A 440 48.14 14.81 -2.35
N ALA A 441 47.98 13.56 -2.81
CA ALA A 441 47.15 13.24 -3.95
C ALA A 441 45.66 13.58 -3.70
N LEU A 442 45.15 13.21 -2.52
CA LEU A 442 43.76 13.53 -2.14
C LEU A 442 43.55 15.03 -1.99
N TYR A 443 44.53 15.75 -1.43
CA TYR A 443 44.51 17.21 -1.33
C TYR A 443 44.45 17.87 -2.71
N PHE A 444 45.28 17.42 -3.65
CA PHE A 444 45.27 17.92 -5.03
C PHE A 444 43.89 17.71 -5.68
N THR A 445 43.35 16.50 -5.63
CA THR A 445 42.08 16.19 -6.28
C THR A 445 40.91 16.89 -5.60
N LEU A 446 40.90 16.99 -4.28
CA LEU A 446 39.85 17.71 -3.56
C LEU A 446 39.91 19.21 -3.88
N SER A 447 41.09 19.81 -3.93
CA SER A 447 41.26 21.22 -4.32
C SER A 447 40.84 21.50 -5.77
N SER A 448 41.03 20.53 -6.67
CA SER A 448 40.61 20.63 -8.07
C SER A 448 39.10 20.43 -8.24
N LEU A 449 38.52 19.42 -7.58
CA LEU A 449 37.08 19.13 -7.63
C LEU A 449 36.24 20.22 -6.95
N THR A 450 36.78 20.88 -5.93
CA THR A 450 36.14 22.02 -5.26
C THR A 450 36.45 23.37 -5.91
N SER A 451 37.16 23.39 -7.05
CA SER A 451 37.55 24.60 -7.79
C SER A 451 38.41 25.61 -7.01
N VAL A 452 39.10 25.19 -5.94
CA VAL A 452 39.95 26.06 -5.12
C VAL A 452 41.34 26.23 -5.74
N GLY A 453 41.99 25.13 -6.14
CA GLY A 453 43.25 25.17 -6.90
C GLY A 453 44.44 25.87 -6.21
N PHE A 454 44.83 25.45 -5.00
CA PHE A 454 45.90 26.10 -4.22
C PHE A 454 47.30 26.14 -4.88
N GLY A 455 47.59 25.23 -5.83
CA GLY A 455 48.88 25.21 -6.55
C GLY A 455 50.06 24.55 -5.84
N ASN A 456 49.88 24.05 -4.60
CA ASN A 456 50.95 23.35 -3.86
C ASN A 456 51.33 22.00 -4.47
N VAL A 457 50.38 21.34 -5.12
CA VAL A 457 50.60 20.18 -6.00
C VAL A 457 49.95 20.57 -7.32
N SER A 458 50.68 20.47 -8.41
CA SER A 458 50.21 20.90 -9.73
C SER A 458 50.73 19.98 -10.82
N ALA A 459 50.04 20.00 -11.96
CA ALA A 459 50.39 19.23 -13.13
C ALA A 459 51.46 19.93 -13.96
N ASN A 460 52.60 19.27 -14.13
CA ASN A 460 53.74 19.74 -14.89
C ASN A 460 53.83 19.03 -16.24
N THR A 461 53.56 17.73 -16.29
CA THR A 461 53.63 16.91 -17.52
C THR A 461 52.34 16.98 -18.33
N ASP A 462 52.39 16.59 -19.60
CA ASP A 462 51.21 16.60 -20.48
C ASP A 462 50.13 15.62 -20.02
N ALA A 463 50.52 14.43 -19.54
CA ALA A 463 49.58 13.45 -19.00
C ALA A 463 48.91 13.94 -17.70
N GLU A 464 49.69 14.55 -16.80
CA GLU A 464 49.19 15.19 -15.60
C GLU A 464 48.20 16.34 -15.93
N LYS A 465 48.51 17.17 -16.94
CA LYS A 465 47.66 18.30 -17.37
C LYS A 465 46.35 17.81 -17.98
N ILE A 466 46.39 16.82 -18.86
CA ILE A 466 45.19 16.21 -19.45
C ILE A 466 44.28 15.65 -18.35
N PHE A 467 44.86 14.92 -17.39
CA PHE A 467 44.10 14.40 -16.24
C PHE A 467 43.51 15.52 -15.38
N SER A 468 44.25 16.61 -15.17
CA SER A 468 43.77 17.77 -14.42
C SER A 468 42.59 18.46 -15.11
N ILE A 469 42.64 18.63 -16.44
CA ILE A 469 41.54 19.17 -17.25
C ILE A 469 40.29 18.28 -17.10
N CYS A 470 40.43 16.95 -17.22
CA CYS A 470 39.32 16.02 -17.02
C CYS A 470 38.74 16.12 -15.60
N THR A 471 39.62 16.19 -14.59
CA THR A 471 39.21 16.30 -13.18
C THR A 471 38.45 17.60 -12.92
N MET A 472 38.90 18.73 -13.47
CA MET A 472 38.22 20.02 -13.35
C MET A 472 36.83 19.99 -14.00
N LEU A 473 36.68 19.38 -15.19
CA LEU A 473 35.39 19.27 -15.86
C LEU A 473 34.39 18.42 -15.06
N ILE A 474 34.83 17.27 -14.55
CA ILE A 474 34.00 16.40 -13.70
C ILE A 474 33.65 17.12 -12.39
N GLY A 475 34.62 17.84 -11.80
CA GLY A 475 34.43 18.64 -10.59
C GLY A 475 33.36 19.72 -10.77
N ALA A 476 33.42 20.48 -11.86
CA ALA A 476 32.42 21.51 -12.17
C ALA A 476 31.00 20.94 -12.27
N LEU A 477 30.83 19.79 -12.95
CA LEU A 477 29.53 19.13 -13.07
C LEU A 477 29.03 18.61 -11.71
N MET A 478 29.90 17.98 -10.93
CA MET A 478 29.54 17.45 -9.61
C MET A 478 29.17 18.58 -8.63
N HIS A 479 29.92 19.68 -8.64
CA HIS A 479 29.63 20.85 -7.83
C HIS A 479 28.25 21.43 -8.19
N ALA A 480 27.93 21.57 -9.48
CA ALA A 480 26.61 22.00 -9.93
C ALA A 480 25.48 21.07 -9.44
N LEU A 481 25.68 19.74 -9.50
CA LEU A 481 24.70 18.75 -9.00
C LEU A 481 24.50 18.84 -7.48
N VAL A 482 25.58 18.99 -6.71
CA VAL A 482 25.52 19.11 -5.25
C VAL A 482 24.77 20.38 -4.85
N PHE A 483 25.18 21.54 -5.39
CA PHE A 483 24.51 22.81 -5.09
C PHE A 483 23.05 22.81 -5.54
N GLY A 484 22.73 22.25 -6.72
CA GLY A 484 21.35 22.14 -7.20
C GLY A 484 20.46 21.33 -6.24
N ASN A 485 20.94 20.20 -5.74
CA ASN A 485 20.21 19.40 -4.76
C ASN A 485 20.07 20.11 -3.40
N VAL A 486 21.13 20.76 -2.91
CA VAL A 486 21.07 21.54 -1.67
C VAL A 486 20.01 22.65 -1.77
N THR A 487 20.00 23.41 -2.87
CA THR A 487 18.99 24.45 -3.11
C THR A 487 17.58 23.86 -3.16
N ALA A 488 17.37 22.73 -3.84
CA ALA A 488 16.06 22.07 -3.89
C ALA A 488 15.58 21.60 -2.50
N ILE A 489 16.49 21.10 -1.65
CA ILE A 489 16.18 20.70 -0.28
C ILE A 489 15.79 21.91 0.57
N ILE A 490 16.55 23.00 0.47
CA ILE A 490 16.26 24.25 1.18
C ILE A 490 14.88 24.77 0.75
N GLN A 491 14.60 24.82 -0.55
CA GLN A 491 13.29 25.22 -1.07
C GLN A 491 12.15 24.34 -0.52
N ARG A 492 12.34 23.02 -0.48
CA ARG A 492 11.36 22.09 0.07
C ARG A 492 11.15 22.27 1.56
N MET A 493 12.21 22.47 2.34
CA MET A 493 12.17 22.70 3.78
C MET A 493 11.43 24.00 4.12
N TYR A 494 11.69 25.07 3.36
CA TYR A 494 11.05 26.37 3.55
C TYR A 494 9.70 26.50 2.85
N SER A 495 9.22 25.50 2.10
CA SER A 495 7.96 25.58 1.34
C SER A 495 6.78 26.02 2.22
N ARG A 496 6.58 25.38 3.38
CA ARG A 496 5.47 25.69 4.29
C ARG A 496 5.61 27.05 4.97
N TRP A 497 6.84 27.42 5.34
CA TRP A 497 7.14 28.75 5.88
C TRP A 497 6.89 29.84 4.83
N SER A 498 7.26 29.58 3.58
CA SER A 498 7.01 30.47 2.45
C SER A 498 5.51 30.65 2.20
N SER A 499 4.72 29.57 2.19
CA SER A 499 3.26 29.66 2.04
C SER A 499 2.60 30.52 3.12
N TYR A 500 3.01 30.37 4.39
CA TYR A 500 2.53 31.22 5.49
C TYR A 500 2.84 32.70 5.24
N HIS A 501 4.09 33.02 4.86
CA HIS A 501 4.51 34.40 4.63
C HIS A 501 3.83 35.02 3.41
N THR A 502 3.67 34.27 2.32
CA THR A 502 2.93 34.71 1.13
C THR A 502 1.48 35.03 1.49
N ARG A 503 0.75 34.12 2.14
CA ARG A 503 -0.65 34.37 2.54
C ARG A 503 -0.79 35.53 3.54
N THR A 504 0.15 35.65 4.49
CA THR A 504 0.17 36.77 5.43
C THR A 504 0.41 38.10 4.72
N LYS A 505 1.28 38.11 3.70
CA LYS A 505 1.53 39.29 2.87
C LYS A 505 0.29 39.66 2.07
N ASP A 506 -0.34 38.70 1.40
CA ASP A 506 -1.57 38.92 0.63
C ASP A 506 -2.68 39.50 1.52
N LEU A 507 -2.83 38.99 2.74
CA LEU A 507 -3.76 39.52 3.74
C LEU A 507 -3.44 40.97 4.14
N LYS A 508 -2.17 41.30 4.37
CA LYS A 508 -1.74 42.67 4.70
C LYS A 508 -1.94 43.63 3.53
N ASP A 509 -1.70 43.17 2.30
CA ASP A 509 -1.92 43.96 1.09
C ASP A 509 -3.42 44.18 0.86
N PHE A 510 -4.27 43.18 1.08
CA PHE A 510 -5.74 43.31 1.07
C PHE A 510 -6.23 44.37 2.08
N ILE A 511 -5.74 44.30 3.33
CA ILE A 511 -6.07 45.27 4.38
C ILE A 511 -5.67 46.70 3.97
N ARG A 512 -4.51 46.85 3.32
CA ARG A 512 -4.00 48.15 2.86
C ARG A 512 -4.85 48.72 1.72
N VAL A 513 -5.17 47.90 0.72
CA VAL A 513 -5.94 48.30 -0.47
C VAL A 513 -7.36 48.74 -0.10
N HIS A 514 -7.99 48.05 0.86
CA HIS A 514 -9.36 48.35 1.28
C HIS A 514 -9.46 49.34 2.45
N HIS A 515 -8.34 49.91 2.91
CA HIS A 515 -8.31 50.87 4.02
C HIS A 515 -9.07 50.40 5.27
N LEU A 516 -8.89 49.13 5.66
CA LEU A 516 -9.63 48.58 6.79
C LEU A 516 -9.20 49.21 8.13
N PRO A 517 -10.13 49.42 9.08
CA PRO A 517 -9.82 50.03 10.36
C PRO A 517 -8.86 49.15 11.18
N GLN A 518 -8.04 49.79 12.03
CA GLN A 518 -6.97 49.12 12.78
C GLN A 518 -7.49 47.98 13.68
N SER A 519 -8.69 48.14 14.25
CA SER A 519 -9.35 47.10 15.07
C SER A 519 -9.68 45.84 14.25
N LEU A 520 -10.25 46.00 13.05
CA LEU A 520 -10.56 44.87 12.17
C LEU A 520 -9.28 44.22 11.61
N LYS A 521 -8.27 45.03 11.28
CA LYS A 521 -6.96 44.54 10.84
C LYS A 521 -6.30 43.64 11.88
N GLN A 522 -6.26 44.07 13.15
CA GLN A 522 -5.68 43.26 14.22
C GLN A 522 -6.41 41.92 14.35
N ARG A 523 -7.75 41.98 14.34
CA ARG A 523 -8.62 40.81 14.40
C ARG A 523 -8.39 39.83 13.26
N MET A 524 -8.29 40.32 12.02
CA MET A 524 -8.01 39.48 10.85
C MET A 524 -6.65 38.78 10.93
N LEU A 525 -5.62 39.48 11.43
CA LEU A 525 -4.28 38.93 11.58
C LEU A 525 -4.22 37.88 12.70
N GLU A 526 -4.82 38.16 13.86
CA GLU A 526 -4.88 37.22 14.98
C GLU A 526 -5.67 35.95 14.62
N TYR A 527 -6.79 36.10 13.92
CA TYR A 527 -7.55 34.97 13.38
C TYR A 527 -6.71 34.11 12.45
N PHE A 528 -6.00 34.73 11.48
CA PHE A 528 -5.18 34.01 10.54
C PHE A 528 -4.01 33.28 11.22
N GLN A 529 -3.33 33.94 12.16
CA GLN A 529 -2.22 33.37 12.92
C GLN A 529 -2.66 32.18 13.77
N THR A 530 -3.82 32.30 14.44
CA THR A 530 -4.32 31.23 15.29
C THR A 530 -4.84 30.05 14.47
N THR A 531 -5.57 30.32 13.39
CA THR A 531 -5.99 29.27 12.46
C THR A 531 -4.80 28.52 11.88
N TRP A 532 -3.72 29.25 11.55
CA TRP A 532 -2.49 28.63 11.05
C TRP A 532 -1.74 27.83 12.12
N SER A 533 -1.71 28.27 13.38
CA SER A 533 -1.02 27.54 14.46
C SER A 533 -1.74 26.23 14.80
N VAL A 534 -3.07 26.21 14.76
CA VAL A 534 -3.89 25.01 15.01
C VAL A 534 -3.82 24.04 13.83
N ASN A 535 -4.08 24.51 12.61
CA ASN A 535 -4.19 23.64 11.43
C ASN A 535 -2.85 23.41 10.71
N ASN A 536 -1.76 24.07 11.13
CA ASN A 536 -0.47 24.10 10.44
C ASN A 536 -0.56 24.45 8.93
N GLY A 537 -1.60 25.21 8.57
CA GLY A 537 -1.87 25.62 7.18
C GLY A 537 -2.52 24.57 6.29
N ILE A 538 -3.07 23.48 6.85
CA ILE A 538 -3.75 22.42 6.10
C ILE A 538 -5.26 22.68 6.13
N ASP A 539 -5.90 22.72 4.96
CA ASP A 539 -7.37 22.72 4.87
C ASP A 539 -7.88 21.28 4.92
N SER A 540 -8.49 20.91 6.05
CA SER A 540 -9.07 19.58 6.25
C SER A 540 -10.12 19.23 5.20
N ASN A 541 -10.91 20.20 4.72
CA ASN A 541 -11.97 19.94 3.74
C ASN A 541 -11.42 19.67 2.34
N GLU A 542 -10.29 20.27 1.99
CA GLU A 542 -9.60 20.00 0.72
C GLU A 542 -8.92 18.64 0.76
N LEU A 543 -8.19 18.35 1.85
CA LEU A 543 -7.53 17.05 2.07
C LEU A 543 -8.52 15.88 2.03
N LEU A 544 -9.71 16.06 2.62
CA LEU A 544 -10.73 15.02 2.71
C LEU A 544 -11.38 14.68 1.36
N LYS A 545 -11.24 15.52 0.33
CA LYS A 545 -11.78 15.25 -1.02
C LYS A 545 -11.00 14.18 -1.79
N ASP A 546 -9.72 13.98 -1.46
CA ASP A 546 -8.87 13.00 -2.13
C ASP A 546 -9.20 11.55 -1.71
N PHE A 547 -9.96 11.37 -0.63
CA PHE A 547 -10.34 10.05 -0.10
C PHE A 547 -11.73 9.61 -0.59
N PRO A 548 -11.97 8.29 -0.75
CA PRO A 548 -13.30 7.76 -1.01
C PRO A 548 -14.31 8.13 0.09
N ASP A 549 -15.59 8.22 -0.27
CA ASP A 549 -16.65 8.68 0.63
C ASP A 549 -16.72 7.89 1.95
N GLU A 550 -16.51 6.57 1.93
CA GLU A 550 -16.51 5.74 3.14
C GLU A 550 -15.39 6.12 4.11
N LEU A 551 -14.16 6.23 3.61
CA LEU A 551 -13.00 6.60 4.43
C LEU A 551 -13.12 8.06 4.89
N ARG A 552 -13.64 8.94 4.04
CA ARG A 552 -13.91 10.33 4.39
C ARG A 552 -14.88 10.44 5.57
N SER A 553 -15.98 9.69 5.54
CA SER A 553 -16.95 9.64 6.64
C SER A 553 -16.35 9.05 7.91
N ASP A 554 -15.52 8.00 7.82
CA ASP A 554 -14.88 7.41 8.99
C ASP A 554 -13.85 8.35 9.63
N ILE A 555 -13.08 9.09 8.83
CA ILE A 555 -12.16 10.14 9.32
C ILE A 555 -12.96 11.28 9.96
N ALA A 556 -14.02 11.77 9.29
CA ALA A 556 -14.86 12.85 9.81
C ALA A 556 -15.53 12.47 11.13
N MET A 557 -16.01 11.23 11.26
CA MET A 557 -16.57 10.70 12.50
C MET A 557 -15.53 10.65 13.64
N HIS A 558 -14.27 10.32 13.32
CA HIS A 558 -13.18 10.32 14.30
C HIS A 558 -12.79 11.74 14.74
N LEU A 559 -12.67 12.68 13.79
CA LEU A 559 -12.35 14.07 14.07
C LEU A 559 -13.42 14.75 14.93
N ASN A 560 -14.68 14.41 14.70
CA ASN A 560 -15.83 14.97 15.39
C ASN A 560 -16.37 14.05 16.49
N LYS A 561 -15.52 13.20 17.07
CA LYS A 561 -15.95 12.21 18.07
C LYS A 561 -16.56 12.87 19.30
N GLU A 562 -16.03 14.01 19.75
CA GLU A 562 -16.49 14.71 20.96
C GLU A 562 -17.96 15.14 20.88
N ILE A 563 -18.38 15.78 19.78
CA ILE A 563 -19.78 16.17 19.59
C ILE A 563 -20.70 14.98 19.33
N LEU A 564 -20.21 13.93 18.66
CA LEU A 564 -21.01 12.73 18.34
C LEU A 564 -21.24 11.81 19.55
N GLU A 565 -20.50 11.98 20.65
CA GLU A 565 -20.70 11.26 21.90
C GLU A 565 -21.81 11.85 22.79
N LEU A 566 -22.40 12.99 22.41
CA LEU A 566 -23.53 13.58 23.14
C LEU A 566 -24.74 12.63 23.15
N SER A 567 -25.55 12.69 24.22
CA SER A 567 -26.73 11.85 24.40
C SER A 567 -27.72 11.96 23.24
N VAL A 568 -27.91 13.16 22.68
CA VAL A 568 -28.72 13.42 21.47
C VAL A 568 -28.35 12.49 20.29
N PHE A 569 -27.07 12.17 20.12
CA PHE A 569 -26.57 11.39 18.99
C PHE A 569 -26.34 9.92 19.31
N SER A 570 -26.45 9.52 20.58
CA SER A 570 -26.22 8.15 21.04
C SER A 570 -27.17 7.11 20.41
N SER A 571 -28.37 7.53 20.04
CA SER A 571 -29.40 6.67 19.46
C SER A 571 -29.28 6.50 17.93
N LEU A 572 -28.40 7.27 17.27
CA LEU A 572 -28.28 7.28 15.82
C LEU A 572 -27.62 6.02 15.26
N SER A 573 -28.11 5.57 14.10
CA SER A 573 -27.42 4.53 13.34
C SER A 573 -26.05 5.01 12.87
N ARG A 574 -25.10 4.08 12.69
CA ARG A 574 -23.76 4.39 12.17
C ARG A 574 -23.80 5.09 10.81
N GLY A 575 -24.78 4.76 9.96
CA GLY A 575 -24.98 5.42 8.66
C GLY A 575 -25.36 6.89 8.81
N CYS A 576 -26.27 7.19 9.74
CA CYS A 576 -26.68 8.57 10.03
C CYS A 576 -25.53 9.38 10.64
N LEU A 577 -24.79 8.82 11.61
CA LEU A 577 -23.60 9.47 12.19
C LEU A 577 -22.54 9.80 11.12
N ARG A 578 -22.30 8.87 10.18
CA ARG A 578 -21.39 9.08 9.05
C ARG A 578 -21.83 10.25 8.16
N SER A 579 -23.12 10.31 7.80
CA SER A 579 -23.66 11.40 6.99
C SER A 579 -23.60 12.74 7.74
N LEU A 580 -23.99 12.76 9.02
CA LEU A 580 -23.96 13.95 9.87
C LEU A 580 -22.53 14.49 10.05
N SER A 581 -21.55 13.60 10.25
CA SER A 581 -20.15 13.98 10.51
C SER A 581 -19.52 14.82 9.40
N LEU A 582 -19.98 14.67 8.15
CA LEU A 582 -19.51 15.45 7.00
C LEU A 582 -20.00 16.90 7.01
N HIS A 583 -21.08 17.19 7.74
CA HIS A 583 -21.64 18.53 7.86
C HIS A 583 -21.14 19.30 9.09
N ILE A 584 -20.32 18.66 9.93
CA ILE A 584 -19.69 19.28 11.11
C ILE A 584 -18.47 20.06 10.65
N LYS A 585 -18.39 21.31 11.07
CA LYS A 585 -17.24 22.19 10.84
C LYS A 585 -16.68 22.69 12.16
N THR A 586 -15.41 23.03 12.18
CA THR A 586 -14.80 23.72 13.32
C THR A 586 -14.86 25.23 13.10
N SER A 587 -15.13 25.96 14.17
CA SER A 587 -15.14 27.43 14.22
C SER A 587 -14.32 27.88 15.42
N PHE A 588 -13.69 29.04 15.29
CA PHE A 588 -12.83 29.61 16.32
C PHE A 588 -13.30 31.02 16.66
N CYS A 589 -13.34 31.35 17.94
CA CYS A 589 -13.65 32.70 18.43
C CYS A 589 -12.57 33.19 19.39
N ALA A 590 -12.07 34.41 19.16
CA ALA A 590 -11.11 35.05 20.04
C ALA A 590 -11.81 35.76 21.23
N PRO A 591 -11.10 36.02 22.34
CA PRO A 591 -11.63 36.76 23.48
C PRO A 591 -12.26 38.09 23.07
N GLY A 592 -13.48 38.34 23.52
CA GLY A 592 -14.23 39.55 23.21
C GLY A 592 -15.04 39.51 21.90
N GLU A 593 -14.87 38.48 21.08
CA GLU A 593 -15.63 38.33 19.84
C GLU A 593 -17.02 37.76 20.07
N TYR A 594 -17.99 38.25 19.27
CA TYR A 594 -19.35 37.74 19.27
C TYR A 594 -19.46 36.61 18.25
N LEU A 595 -19.89 35.42 18.71
CA LEU A 595 -20.25 34.30 17.86
C LEU A 595 -21.60 34.55 17.17
N LEU A 596 -22.57 35.03 17.94
CA LEU A 596 -23.93 35.35 17.49
C LEU A 596 -24.35 36.68 18.12
N ARG A 597 -25.07 37.51 17.37
CA ARG A 597 -25.75 38.70 17.91
C ARG A 597 -27.24 38.45 18.06
N GLN A 598 -27.89 39.19 18.94
CA GLN A 598 -29.33 39.21 19.11
C GLN A 598 -30.02 39.61 17.80
N GLY A 599 -30.95 38.79 17.34
CA GLY A 599 -31.71 38.99 16.11
C GLY A 599 -31.11 38.31 14.86
N ASP A 600 -29.89 37.75 14.96
CA ASP A 600 -29.27 36.97 13.89
C ASP A 600 -30.08 35.69 13.59
N ALA A 601 -30.06 35.26 12.34
CA ALA A 601 -30.59 33.95 11.97
C ALA A 601 -29.61 32.87 12.41
N LEU A 602 -30.05 31.96 13.29
CA LEU A 602 -29.27 30.81 13.70
C LEU A 602 -29.07 29.89 12.49
N GLN A 603 -27.82 29.67 12.10
CA GLN A 603 -27.46 28.83 10.94
C GLN A 603 -26.91 27.46 11.36
N ALA A 604 -26.45 27.32 12.60
CA ALA A 604 -25.81 26.12 13.10
C ALA A 604 -26.09 25.92 14.59
N LEU A 605 -25.99 24.66 15.04
CA LEU A 605 -25.83 24.32 16.44
C LEU A 605 -24.35 24.39 16.78
N PHE A 606 -23.99 24.90 17.94
CA PHE A 606 -22.60 25.06 18.36
C PHE A 606 -22.31 24.25 19.62
N PHE A 607 -21.24 23.47 19.59
CA PHE A 607 -20.72 22.71 20.71
C PHE A 607 -19.39 23.31 21.14
N VAL A 608 -19.24 23.59 22.44
CA VAL A 608 -18.03 24.20 22.99
C VAL A 608 -17.00 23.11 23.34
N CYS A 609 -15.97 22.94 22.51
CA CYS A 609 -14.90 21.96 22.75
C CYS A 609 -13.89 22.45 23.81
N SER A 610 -13.58 23.74 23.79
CA SER A 610 -12.62 24.38 24.68
C SER A 610 -12.92 25.87 24.82
N GLY A 611 -12.53 26.45 25.95
CA GLY A 611 -12.77 27.86 26.27
C GLY A 611 -14.06 28.11 27.05
N SER A 612 -14.43 29.39 27.12
CA SER A 612 -15.59 29.87 27.84
C SER A 612 -16.24 31.04 27.12
N MET A 613 -17.56 31.06 27.11
CA MET A 613 -18.38 32.07 26.46
C MET A 613 -19.40 32.63 27.46
N GLU A 614 -19.80 33.88 27.28
CA GLU A 614 -20.89 34.53 28.01
C GLU A 614 -22.06 34.77 27.05
N VAL A 615 -23.28 34.56 27.55
CA VAL A 615 -24.52 34.93 26.87
C VAL A 615 -25.03 36.22 27.47
N LEU A 616 -25.23 37.24 26.64
CA LEU A 616 -25.59 38.59 27.03
C LEU A 616 -26.97 38.95 26.46
N LYS A 617 -27.82 39.58 27.28
CA LYS A 617 -29.07 40.21 26.83
C LYS A 617 -29.21 41.57 27.46
N ASP A 618 -29.41 42.61 26.65
CA ASP A 618 -29.46 44.00 27.12
C ASP A 618 -28.26 44.37 28.02
N SER A 619 -27.06 43.88 27.65
CA SER A 619 -25.80 44.01 28.41
C SER A 619 -25.76 43.32 29.78
N MET A 620 -26.74 42.49 30.13
CA MET A 620 -26.69 41.60 31.30
C MET A 620 -26.24 40.19 30.93
N VAL A 621 -25.35 39.62 31.73
CA VAL A 621 -24.90 38.23 31.58
C VAL A 621 -26.01 37.30 32.06
N LEU A 622 -26.56 36.50 31.15
CA LEU A 622 -27.59 35.49 31.43
C LEU A 622 -27.01 34.12 31.74
N ALA A 623 -25.94 33.73 31.06
CA ALA A 623 -25.31 32.43 31.22
C ALA A 623 -23.81 32.49 30.88
N ILE A 624 -23.04 31.58 31.49
CA ILE A 624 -21.65 31.32 31.12
C ILE A 624 -21.60 29.87 30.64
N LEU A 625 -21.04 29.68 29.45
CA LEU A 625 -20.94 28.40 28.75
C LEU A 625 -19.48 27.99 28.72
N GLY A 626 -19.20 26.77 29.16
CA GLY A 626 -17.86 26.18 29.20
C GLY A 626 -17.75 24.97 28.28
N LYS A 627 -16.66 24.22 28.46
CA LYS A 627 -16.40 22.98 27.73
C LYS A 627 -17.54 21.97 27.94
N GLY A 628 -18.06 21.43 26.85
CA GLY A 628 -19.12 20.41 26.83
C GLY A 628 -20.53 20.99 26.63
N ASP A 629 -20.67 22.32 26.60
CA ASP A 629 -21.97 22.94 26.47
C ASP A 629 -22.45 23.00 25.01
N LEU A 630 -23.74 22.72 24.81
CA LEU A 630 -24.42 22.76 23.52
C LEU A 630 -25.31 24.00 23.44
N ILE A 631 -25.07 24.81 22.42
CA ILE A 631 -25.75 26.08 22.15
C ILE A 631 -26.58 25.90 20.89
N GLY A 632 -27.85 26.26 20.96
CA GLY A 632 -28.74 26.12 19.82
C GLY A 632 -30.14 26.61 20.10
N ALA A 633 -31.11 26.02 19.42
CA ALA A 633 -32.51 26.34 19.63
C ALA A 633 -33.38 25.11 19.40
N ASN A 634 -34.56 25.11 20.04
CA ASN A 634 -35.57 24.10 19.79
C ASN A 634 -35.99 24.12 18.31
N MET A 635 -35.79 22.98 17.66
CA MET A 635 -36.12 22.79 16.26
C MET A 635 -37.59 22.41 16.11
N SER A 636 -38.30 23.12 15.24
CA SER A 636 -39.64 22.73 14.76
C SER A 636 -39.52 22.38 13.28
N VAL A 637 -40.23 21.33 12.84
CA VAL A 637 -40.20 20.85 11.44
C VAL A 637 -40.71 21.91 10.44
N GLY A 638 -41.44 22.93 10.92
CA GLY A 638 -42.03 23.99 10.10
C GLY A 638 -41.25 25.32 10.01
N ASP A 639 -40.38 25.66 10.98
CA ASP A 639 -39.69 26.96 10.98
C ASP A 639 -38.31 26.85 10.33
N ARG A 640 -38.16 27.46 9.14
CA ARG A 640 -36.89 27.45 8.40
C ARG A 640 -35.85 28.47 8.88
N VAL A 641 -36.27 29.46 9.68
CA VAL A 641 -35.37 30.51 10.18
C VAL A 641 -35.66 30.78 11.65
N ILE A 642 -34.70 30.49 12.51
CA ILE A 642 -34.76 30.76 13.94
C ILE A 642 -33.95 32.03 14.21
N LYS A 643 -34.53 33.02 14.89
CA LYS A 643 -33.80 34.23 15.30
C LYS A 643 -33.28 34.08 16.73
N THR A 644 -32.05 34.52 16.98
CA THR A 644 -31.42 34.51 18.30
C THR A 644 -32.02 35.58 19.22
N ASN A 645 -32.20 35.26 20.51
CA ASN A 645 -32.73 36.18 21.52
C ASN A 645 -31.64 36.87 22.37
N ALA A 646 -30.38 36.44 22.23
CA ALA A 646 -29.26 36.92 23.03
C ALA A 646 -27.97 36.99 22.19
N ASP A 647 -27.04 37.83 22.63
CA ASP A 647 -25.67 37.89 22.14
C ASP A 647 -24.87 36.75 22.78
N VAL A 648 -24.02 36.08 22.02
CA VAL A 648 -23.08 35.07 22.54
C VAL A 648 -21.66 35.55 22.25
N LYS A 649 -20.86 35.72 23.29
CA LYS A 649 -19.53 36.33 23.22
C LYS A 649 -18.49 35.46 23.90
N ALA A 650 -17.31 35.32 23.29
CA ALA A 650 -16.21 34.56 23.85
C ALA A 650 -15.48 35.35 24.97
N LEU A 651 -15.20 34.70 26.10
CA LEU A 651 -14.39 35.24 27.19
C LEU A 651 -12.91 34.88 27.01
N THR A 652 -12.66 33.66 26.54
CA THR A 652 -11.33 33.11 26.26
C THR A 652 -11.25 32.68 24.80
N TYR A 653 -10.11 32.16 24.37
CA TYR A 653 -10.02 31.52 23.05
C TYR A 653 -10.90 30.26 23.04
N CYS A 654 -11.93 30.28 22.20
CA CYS A 654 -12.93 29.22 22.16
C CYS A 654 -12.83 28.43 20.85
N ASP A 655 -12.69 27.11 21.00
CA ASP A 655 -12.79 26.16 19.91
C ASP A 655 -14.19 25.57 19.91
N LEU A 656 -14.88 25.70 18.78
CA LEU A 656 -16.28 25.32 18.62
C LEU A 656 -16.42 24.32 17.48
N GLN A 657 -17.27 23.31 17.67
CA GLN A 657 -17.77 22.48 16.58
C GLN A 657 -19.19 22.92 16.23
N CYS A 658 -19.45 23.17 14.95
CA CYS A 658 -20.75 23.62 14.49
C CYS A 658 -21.36 22.63 13.50
N ILE A 659 -22.62 22.26 13.76
CA ILE A 659 -23.45 21.48 12.84
C ILE A 659 -24.32 22.46 12.08
N ASN A 660 -24.11 22.59 10.77
CA ASN A 660 -24.96 23.44 9.93
C ASN A 660 -26.40 22.90 9.95
N LEU A 661 -27.36 23.74 10.31
CA LEU A 661 -28.78 23.36 10.38
C LEU A 661 -29.30 22.88 9.04
N ARG A 662 -28.86 23.48 7.92
CA ARG A 662 -29.27 23.02 6.59
C ARG A 662 -28.83 21.57 6.34
N GLY A 663 -27.56 21.27 6.64
CA GLY A 663 -27.03 19.91 6.48
C GLY A 663 -27.68 18.93 7.46
N LEU A 664 -27.99 19.38 8.67
CA LEU A 664 -28.72 18.59 9.65
C LEU A 664 -30.13 18.24 9.15
N TYR A 665 -30.90 19.20 8.65
CA TYR A 665 -32.22 18.93 8.07
C TYR A 665 -32.15 17.98 6.88
N GLU A 666 -31.18 18.16 5.98
CA GLU A 666 -30.95 17.23 4.85
C GLU A 666 -30.70 15.79 5.34
N VAL A 667 -29.96 15.62 6.44
CA VAL A 667 -29.74 14.29 7.06
C VAL A 667 -31.01 13.78 7.75
N LEU A 668 -31.73 14.62 8.49
CA LEU A 668 -32.96 14.21 9.18
C LEU A 668 -34.08 13.83 8.18
N ASP A 669 -34.12 14.46 7.01
CA ASP A 669 -35.03 14.13 5.91
C ASP A 669 -34.72 12.73 5.32
N LEU A 670 -33.45 12.36 5.25
CA LEU A 670 -33.01 11.01 4.83
C LEU A 670 -33.31 9.94 5.89
N TYR A 671 -33.43 10.33 7.16
CA TYR A 671 -33.58 9.44 8.32
C TYR A 671 -34.82 9.82 9.15
N PRO A 672 -36.05 9.67 8.62
CA PRO A 672 -37.28 10.17 9.24
C PRO A 672 -37.60 9.51 10.59
N GLU A 673 -37.20 8.25 10.78
CA GLU A 673 -37.35 7.52 12.04
C GLU A 673 -36.65 8.24 13.21
N TYR A 674 -35.55 8.94 12.93
CA TYR A 674 -34.75 9.64 13.91
C TYR A 674 -35.14 11.11 14.06
N SER A 675 -35.69 11.72 13.02
CA SER A 675 -36.11 13.13 13.02
C SER A 675 -37.02 13.47 14.22
N HIS A 676 -38.05 12.65 14.48
CA HIS A 676 -38.95 12.87 15.60
C HIS A 676 -38.29 12.73 16.97
N ARG A 677 -37.39 11.74 17.14
CA ARG A 677 -36.67 11.52 18.41
C ARG A 677 -35.66 12.63 18.66
N PHE A 678 -34.90 12.99 17.64
CA PHE A 678 -33.92 14.06 17.70
C PHE A 678 -34.53 15.39 18.13
N VAL A 679 -35.72 15.74 17.62
CA VAL A 679 -36.46 16.95 18.05
C VAL A 679 -36.87 16.91 19.53
N GLN A 680 -37.13 15.73 20.09
CA GLN A 680 -37.45 15.57 21.53
C GLN A 680 -36.20 15.58 22.40
N ASP A 681 -35.11 14.96 21.95
CA ASP A 681 -33.88 14.85 22.72
C ASP A 681 -33.13 16.19 22.77
N ILE A 682 -33.11 16.93 21.64
CA ILE A 682 -32.43 18.23 21.57
C ILE A 682 -33.01 19.25 22.56
N THR A 683 -34.30 19.18 22.90
CA THR A 683 -34.88 20.13 23.87
C THR A 683 -34.36 19.93 25.28
N HIS A 684 -33.90 18.72 25.62
CA HIS A 684 -33.38 18.37 26.95
C HIS A 684 -31.87 18.57 27.05
N ASP A 685 -31.15 18.39 25.94
CA ASP A 685 -29.69 18.41 25.91
C ASP A 685 -29.09 19.77 25.52
N LEU A 686 -29.92 20.75 25.14
CA LEU A 686 -29.46 22.13 24.94
C LEU A 686 -29.13 22.79 26.28
N THR A 687 -27.85 23.13 26.51
CA THR A 687 -27.44 23.90 27.68
C THR A 687 -28.04 25.31 27.68
N TYR A 688 -28.13 25.92 26.50
CA TYR A 688 -28.78 27.22 26.34
C TYR A 688 -29.59 27.30 25.05
N ASN A 689 -30.87 27.61 25.21
CA ASN A 689 -31.82 27.74 24.11
C ASN A 689 -31.97 29.20 23.69
N LEU A 690 -31.39 29.55 22.54
CA LEU A 690 -31.39 30.91 21.98
C LEU A 690 -32.78 31.37 21.49
N ARG A 691 -33.79 30.50 21.51
CA ARG A 691 -35.21 30.82 21.21
C ARG A 691 -36.02 31.12 22.48
N GLU A 692 -35.53 30.72 23.65
CA GLU A 692 -36.26 30.83 24.91
C GLU A 692 -36.49 32.30 25.28
N GLY A 693 -37.74 32.66 25.58
CA GLY A 693 -38.16 34.04 25.86
C GLY A 693 -38.73 34.83 24.67
N GLN A 694 -38.80 34.27 23.44
CA GLN A 694 -39.63 34.84 22.36
C GLN A 694 -41.11 34.42 22.47
N GLU A 695 -41.40 33.22 22.98
CA GLU A 695 -42.77 32.70 23.10
C GLU A 695 -43.65 33.52 24.06
N SER A 696 -43.05 34.07 25.12
CA SER A 696 -43.73 34.97 26.06
C SER A 696 -44.15 36.29 25.38
N HIS A 697 -43.32 36.82 24.48
CA HIS A 697 -43.61 38.02 23.70
C HIS A 697 -44.72 37.79 22.66
N VAL A 698 -44.73 36.64 21.98
CA VAL A 698 -45.80 36.30 21.00
C VAL A 698 -47.13 36.06 21.71
N ARG A 699 -47.15 35.36 22.85
CA ARG A 699 -48.37 35.22 23.67
C ARG A 699 -48.86 36.57 24.18
N HIS A 700 -47.99 37.41 24.74
CA HIS A 700 -48.38 38.76 25.17
C HIS A 700 -48.90 39.62 24.01
N HIS A 701 -48.29 39.55 22.83
CA HIS A 701 -48.76 40.31 21.69
C HIS A 701 -50.11 39.80 21.17
N MET A 702 -50.34 38.49 21.11
CA MET A 702 -51.67 37.93 20.80
C MET A 702 -52.72 38.29 21.85
N THR A 703 -52.38 38.26 23.14
CA THR A 703 -53.31 38.66 24.21
C THR A 703 -53.64 40.15 24.14
N ILE A 704 -52.66 41.01 23.85
CA ILE A 704 -52.87 42.46 23.67
C ILE A 704 -53.65 42.75 22.39
N VAL A 705 -53.42 42.01 21.30
CA VAL A 705 -54.20 42.15 20.06
C VAL A 705 -55.63 41.65 20.28
N MET A 706 -55.86 40.53 20.97
CA MET A 706 -57.20 40.11 21.37
C MET A 706 -57.86 41.11 22.31
N LEU A 707 -57.13 41.67 23.29
CA LEU A 707 -57.67 42.72 24.17
C LEU A 707 -58.02 43.97 23.37
N LYS A 708 -57.19 44.38 22.41
CA LYS A 708 -57.47 45.52 21.53
C LYS A 708 -58.68 45.26 20.64
N VAL A 709 -58.85 44.05 20.11
CA VAL A 709 -60.02 43.65 19.33
C VAL A 709 -61.28 43.61 20.21
N LEU A 710 -61.19 43.09 21.44
CA LEU A 710 -62.28 43.10 22.42
C LEU A 710 -62.66 44.52 22.85
N ILE A 711 -61.68 45.40 23.11
CA ILE A 711 -61.92 46.81 23.43
C ILE A 711 -62.53 47.53 22.22
N TYR A 712 -62.07 47.24 20.99
CA TYR A 712 -62.64 47.82 19.78
C TYR A 712 -64.10 47.38 19.59
N LEU A 713 -64.42 46.10 19.83
CA LEU A 713 -65.78 45.58 19.82
C LEU A 713 -66.65 46.16 20.96
N PHE A 714 -66.08 46.43 22.14
CA PHE A 714 -66.81 46.99 23.26
C PHE A 714 -67.07 48.50 23.11
N VAL A 715 -66.12 49.23 22.50
CA VAL A 715 -66.21 50.68 22.28
C VAL A 715 -67.04 51.02 21.04
N TYR A 716 -66.99 50.21 19.98
CA TYR A 716 -67.75 50.44 18.75
C TYR A 716 -69.02 49.57 18.61
N GLY A 717 -69.24 48.58 19.48
CA GLY A 717 -70.41 47.70 19.42
C GLY A 717 -71.64 48.17 20.21
N TYR A 718 -71.56 49.27 20.96
CA TYR A 718 -72.65 49.74 21.84
C TYR A 718 -73.23 51.11 21.47
N TRP A 719 -73.14 51.52 20.21
CA TRP A 719 -73.87 52.67 19.68
C TRP A 719 -74.57 52.29 18.37
N ASN A 720 -75.74 51.66 18.49
CA ASN A 720 -76.84 51.89 17.57
C ASN A 720 -78.17 51.65 18.32
N PRO A 721 -79.01 52.68 18.52
CA PRO A 721 -80.36 52.53 19.07
C PRO A 721 -81.30 51.79 18.13
#